data_AF-A0A2E8RZ34-F1
#
_entry.id   AF-A0A2E8RZ34-F1
#
_cell.length_a   1.000
_cell.length_b   1.000
_cell.length_c   1.000
_cell.angle_alpha   90.00
_cell.angle_beta   90.00
_cell.angle_gamma   90.00
#
_symmetry.space_group_name_H-M   'P 1'
#
loop_
_entity.id
_entity.type
_entity.pdbx_description
1 polymer ?
#
loop_
_entity_poly.entity_id
_entity_poly.type
_entity_poly.pdbx_seq_one_letter_code
_entity_poly.pdbx_strand_id
1 'polypeptide(L)'
;MRNAVKGIAHGTVYCYIFFMARRNHTVSLKVLEQVPPQSGQLASDLSQRYSLERLVRQIDNLAGNEPGEIRFFGDDPLDRDDMGSLIQHAISTGFQHVGLSTDGFRLDSDEKLRGLVDSGLNEVVLTIHSTDARVHDYLTHKKGSYQQLLKALEALSKVDVDVRVKIPIWNPRAQNLGRILDELSVRLERISAVELSISQRLPEGKNGERLVPLSLDKLRTDLTAILDEASDQGIPIVFLPGSGVPFCGLPEAYRTPETAPFHPTRPARRDVDNVVGEACNSCFMEKQCSGVRGWYLERYGEEIFEPIAESILPPTESRLAKHFEDPLARARASNVMLKVIRPTIVCNQLCPFCSANETSENSFKTVKKTKKKIIRWYRLGARHLSFSGGEPTLVKELPDYIRLAKQLGYQKIELVTNGTKTSIPKHAKKLVDAGLDVAFISLHADNEELSAKCTGCEGDWEKTVASLHNFQDMGIKVEINHVVSKLNYENLPNFVTWFHNEFGSSIQMSFAFVSPLYRAKDNLWLIPRYSDVMPYLKKAMDMMRSWDHPFVVLARAGIPWCQLRGGYQQYSDLTQIANEAHSEDDYKKNKGEQCKDCTIYDLCPGVFKEYEEIYGMDEFVPLEGSELEVSVKEPVNPWYGIVPDQIETLVRWEHERVDWPAVNDAWEKGCKALQDGDLEEARRQGTFAMGFEEVPALEAVSNEQTSDDVSMQIEDGIRAQGYDRMEEISYIAGLKPVLYLTLPFEQVEKYRARYMGHHVEVVQAEEGESLGNGVATGHAHFFVSKDPEKAQFVAKVYRSGDPTAQAFQVGELMGYPSCCAATFASMADNSSDSENVYAVSERECSEPNPLLNLGMAHIVPFYPCRFDCKEGGAYADQSLAALFPEDEEARAGVIEKMGRPTLYFDKYRSIVFEGSLQDWTVRYDRANFVSRTAEPELEIQLMNLVLGSLFQTSRKLKIATDTWEFIGVGGNTKLQRRKRGPGILLPFARD
;
A
#
# COMPACT_ATOMS: atom_id res chain seq x y z
N MET A 1 4.22 -1.94 -52.71
CA MET A 1 4.18 -1.12 -53.94
C MET A 1 3.04 -1.65 -54.80
N ARG A 2 1.90 -0.94 -54.84
CA ARG A 2 1.34 -0.18 -56.00
C ARG A 2 0.98 -1.00 -57.25
N ASN A 3 -0.32 -0.98 -57.57
CA ASN A 3 -1.01 -1.20 -58.85
C ASN A 3 -1.20 -2.64 -59.35
N ALA A 4 -2.44 -3.14 -59.34
CA ALA A 4 -3.33 -3.06 -60.51
C ALA A 4 -4.70 -3.73 -60.25
N VAL A 5 -5.74 -2.89 -60.32
CA VAL A 5 -7.17 -3.20 -60.43
C VAL A 5 -7.49 -3.83 -61.80
N LYS A 6 -8.45 -4.76 -61.89
CA LYS A 6 -9.42 -4.88 -63.02
C LYS A 6 -10.48 -5.98 -62.78
N GLY A 7 -11.76 -5.58 -62.78
CA GLY A 7 -12.77 -6.26 -63.60
C GLY A 7 -13.97 -6.96 -62.92
N ILE A 8 -15.12 -6.27 -62.98
CA ILE A 8 -16.48 -6.78 -63.31
C ILE A 8 -17.33 -7.45 -62.21
N ALA A 9 -18.37 -6.69 -61.85
CA ALA A 9 -19.78 -6.98 -61.53
C ALA A 9 -20.27 -8.43 -61.27
N HIS A 10 -21.16 -8.47 -60.28
CA HIS A 10 -22.06 -9.54 -59.82
C HIS A 10 -21.48 -10.56 -58.82
N GLY A 11 -21.98 -10.44 -57.58
CA GLY A 11 -21.90 -11.47 -56.56
C GLY A 11 -20.51 -11.67 -55.98
N THR A 12 -20.14 -10.87 -54.98
CA THR A 12 -18.96 -11.19 -54.17
C THR A 12 -19.23 -10.79 -52.73
N VAL A 13 -19.48 -11.82 -51.91
CA VAL A 13 -19.44 -11.74 -50.45
C VAL A 13 -18.01 -11.39 -50.07
N TYR A 14 -17.79 -10.15 -49.63
CA TYR A 14 -16.52 -9.78 -49.02
C TYR A 14 -16.46 -10.41 -47.64
N CYS A 15 -15.65 -11.46 -47.49
CA CYS A 15 -15.17 -11.89 -46.18
C CYS A 15 -14.25 -10.79 -45.62
N TYR A 16 -14.81 -9.84 -44.88
CA TYR A 16 -14.01 -8.88 -44.12
C TYR A 16 -13.56 -9.53 -42.81
N ILE A 17 -12.31 -9.98 -42.78
CA ILE A 17 -11.55 -10.12 -41.52
C ILE A 17 -11.34 -8.70 -41.00
N PHE A 18 -12.10 -8.29 -39.99
CA PHE A 18 -11.93 -6.97 -39.36
C PHE A 18 -10.61 -6.94 -38.58
N PHE A 19 -9.54 -6.45 -39.20
CA PHE A 19 -8.35 -5.99 -38.48
C PHE A 19 -8.68 -4.67 -37.76
N MET A 20 -9.25 -4.71 -36.56
CA MET A 20 -9.31 -3.52 -35.70
C MET A 20 -8.07 -3.45 -34.80
N ALA A 21 -7.16 -2.54 -35.19
CA ALA A 21 -6.20 -1.81 -34.36
C ALA A 21 -5.28 -2.60 -33.39
N ARG A 22 -3.97 -2.62 -33.69
CA ARG A 22 -2.94 -2.56 -32.64
C ARG A 22 -3.06 -1.21 -31.95
N ARG A 23 -3.82 -1.10 -30.86
CA ARG A 23 -3.72 0.01 -29.91
C ARG A 23 -3.60 -0.59 -28.51
N ASN A 24 -2.59 -0.17 -27.77
CA ASN A 24 -2.35 -0.55 -26.37
C ASN A 24 -2.28 -2.06 -26.12
N HIS A 25 -1.70 -2.83 -27.03
CA HIS A 25 -1.49 -4.28 -26.88
C HIS A 25 -2.77 -5.15 -26.83
N THR A 26 -3.98 -4.61 -26.99
CA THR A 26 -5.26 -5.36 -27.06
C THR A 26 -5.63 -5.81 -28.48
N VAL A 27 -6.14 -7.03 -28.62
CA VAL A 27 -6.59 -7.66 -29.88
C VAL A 27 -7.99 -8.26 -29.68
N SER A 28 -8.87 -8.21 -30.68
CA SER A 28 -10.20 -8.85 -30.57
C SER A 28 -10.37 -9.96 -31.61
N LEU A 29 -10.86 -11.12 -31.20
CA LEU A 29 -11.12 -12.29 -32.06
C LEU A 29 -12.61 -12.63 -32.10
N LYS A 30 -13.20 -12.59 -33.30
CA LYS A 30 -14.62 -12.89 -33.53
C LYS A 30 -14.83 -14.39 -33.71
N VAL A 31 -15.73 -15.01 -32.93
CA VAL A 31 -15.80 -16.47 -32.79
C VAL A 31 -16.89 -17.16 -33.62
N LEU A 32 -17.85 -16.46 -34.27
CA LEU A 32 -18.74 -16.96 -35.36
C LEU A 32 -19.69 -15.84 -35.89
N GLU A 33 -20.30 -16.04 -37.08
CA GLU A 33 -21.40 -15.22 -37.64
C GLU A 33 -22.29 -16.09 -38.58
N GLN A 34 -23.63 -16.08 -38.42
CA GLN A 34 -24.58 -16.72 -39.37
C GLN A 34 -24.88 -15.83 -40.60
N VAL A 35 -24.98 -16.44 -41.79
CA VAL A 35 -25.58 -15.85 -43.01
C VAL A 35 -27.07 -16.25 -43.05
N PRO A 36 -28.03 -15.36 -43.40
CA PRO A 36 -29.44 -15.72 -43.42
C PRO A 36 -29.78 -16.63 -44.61
N PRO A 37 -30.76 -17.55 -44.47
CA PRO A 37 -31.09 -18.51 -45.51
C PRO A 37 -31.86 -17.82 -46.65
N GLN A 38 -31.28 -17.79 -47.85
CA GLN A 38 -32.02 -17.51 -49.08
C GLN A 38 -32.10 -18.76 -49.95
N SER A 39 -33.34 -19.27 -50.07
CA SER A 39 -33.89 -20.14 -51.11
C SER A 39 -32.95 -21.08 -51.86
N GLY A 40 -32.92 -22.34 -51.40
CA GLY A 40 -32.95 -23.51 -52.27
C GLY A 40 -31.77 -23.75 -53.21
N GLN A 41 -30.59 -24.12 -52.68
CA GLN A 41 -29.73 -25.18 -53.24
C GLN A 41 -28.52 -25.48 -52.34
N LEU A 42 -28.28 -26.79 -52.16
CA LEU A 42 -27.17 -27.50 -51.50
C LEU A 42 -26.76 -27.10 -50.06
N ALA A 43 -27.29 -27.87 -49.12
CA ALA A 43 -26.91 -27.94 -47.71
C ALA A 43 -25.67 -28.83 -47.45
N SER A 44 -24.54 -28.61 -48.14
CA SER A 44 -23.30 -29.36 -47.83
C SER A 44 -22.03 -28.52 -47.71
N ASP A 45 -22.03 -27.23 -48.10
CA ASP A 45 -20.82 -26.39 -48.06
C ASP A 45 -20.92 -25.12 -47.19
N LEU A 46 -22.08 -24.82 -46.59
CA LEU A 46 -22.31 -23.58 -45.83
C LEU A 46 -22.23 -23.73 -44.29
N SER A 47 -21.68 -24.84 -43.80
CA SER A 47 -21.47 -25.08 -42.36
C SER A 47 -19.99 -25.17 -41.98
N GLN A 48 -19.11 -24.37 -42.59
CA GLN A 48 -17.74 -24.20 -42.08
C GLN A 48 -17.78 -23.40 -40.77
N ARG A 49 -18.12 -24.09 -39.66
CA ARG A 49 -17.79 -23.65 -38.30
C ARG A 49 -16.30 -23.31 -38.28
N TYR A 50 -15.90 -22.22 -37.60
CA TYR A 50 -14.49 -22.04 -37.26
C TYR A 50 -14.08 -23.24 -36.38
N SER A 51 -13.34 -24.19 -36.95
CA SER A 51 -12.77 -25.31 -36.19
C SER A 51 -11.82 -24.76 -35.14
N LEU A 52 -11.70 -25.46 -34.02
CA LEU A 52 -10.75 -25.12 -32.95
C LEU A 52 -9.36 -24.82 -33.52
N GLU A 53 -8.87 -25.68 -34.41
CA GLU A 53 -7.58 -25.53 -35.11
C GLU A 53 -7.44 -24.20 -35.88
N ARG A 54 -8.51 -23.69 -36.49
CA ARG A 54 -8.47 -22.44 -37.24
C ARG A 54 -8.39 -21.23 -36.31
N LEU A 55 -9.09 -21.26 -35.17
CA LEU A 55 -9.07 -20.19 -34.16
C LEU A 55 -7.73 -20.18 -33.42
N VAL A 56 -7.19 -21.36 -33.07
CA VAL A 56 -5.83 -21.55 -32.53
C VAL A 56 -4.80 -20.89 -33.45
N ARG A 57 -4.79 -21.23 -34.75
CA ARG A 57 -3.90 -20.56 -35.72
C ARG A 57 -4.11 -19.05 -35.81
N GLN A 58 -5.33 -18.55 -35.60
CA GLN A 58 -5.57 -17.11 -35.58
C GLN A 58 -4.99 -16.46 -34.33
N ILE A 59 -5.14 -17.10 -33.17
CA ILE A 59 -4.51 -16.67 -31.91
C ILE A 59 -2.98 -16.65 -32.06
N ASP A 60 -2.37 -17.72 -32.60
CA ASP A 60 -0.93 -17.79 -32.89
C ASP A 60 -0.45 -16.64 -33.79
N ASN A 61 -1.22 -16.31 -34.84
CA ASN A 61 -0.87 -15.22 -35.76
C ASN A 61 -1.03 -13.82 -35.12
N LEU A 62 -1.86 -13.71 -34.08
CA LEU A 62 -2.10 -12.47 -33.35
C LEU A 62 -1.09 -12.28 -32.21
N ALA A 63 -0.52 -13.38 -31.71
CA ALA A 63 0.59 -13.38 -30.77
C ALA A 63 1.86 -12.82 -31.44
N GLY A 64 2.31 -11.64 -31.00
CA GLY A 64 3.56 -11.01 -31.42
C GLY A 64 4.65 -11.10 -30.34
N ASN A 65 5.72 -10.31 -30.44
CA ASN A 65 6.81 -10.32 -29.44
C ASN A 65 6.40 -9.87 -28.03
N GLU A 66 5.27 -9.16 -27.87
CA GLU A 66 4.69 -8.75 -26.57
C GLU A 66 3.15 -8.64 -26.69
N PRO A 67 2.40 -9.75 -26.56
CA PRO A 67 0.93 -9.73 -26.60
C PRO A 67 0.39 -9.17 -25.28
N GLY A 68 -0.50 -8.15 -25.33
CA GLY A 68 -1.09 -7.56 -24.12
C GLY A 68 -2.41 -8.22 -23.74
N GLU A 69 -3.43 -8.02 -24.55
CA GLU A 69 -4.79 -8.45 -24.25
C GLU A 69 -5.46 -9.09 -25.48
N ILE A 70 -6.32 -10.09 -25.28
CA ILE A 70 -7.20 -10.65 -26.31
C ILE A 70 -8.64 -10.74 -25.81
N ARG A 71 -9.61 -10.33 -26.63
CA ARG A 71 -11.03 -10.43 -26.31
C ARG A 71 -11.80 -11.29 -27.31
N PHE A 72 -12.50 -12.31 -26.81
CA PHE A 72 -13.43 -13.13 -27.59
C PHE A 72 -14.81 -12.47 -27.66
N PHE A 73 -15.37 -12.36 -28.88
CA PHE A 73 -16.67 -11.75 -29.12
C PHE A 73 -17.37 -12.37 -30.36
N GLY A 74 -18.64 -12.06 -30.62
CA GLY A 74 -19.41 -12.59 -31.75
C GLY A 74 -20.85 -12.92 -31.37
N ASP A 75 -21.44 -13.93 -32.02
CA ASP A 75 -22.51 -14.73 -31.39
C ASP A 75 -21.98 -15.25 -30.04
N ASP A 76 -22.85 -15.42 -29.03
CA ASP A 76 -22.43 -15.67 -27.63
C ASP A 76 -21.31 -16.75 -27.59
N PRO A 77 -20.07 -16.39 -27.26
CA PRO A 77 -18.96 -17.33 -27.40
C PRO A 77 -19.11 -18.55 -26.47
N LEU A 78 -19.93 -18.44 -25.43
CA LEU A 78 -20.26 -19.53 -24.51
C LEU A 78 -21.19 -20.60 -25.07
N ASP A 79 -21.72 -20.42 -26.29
CA ASP A 79 -22.40 -21.48 -27.04
C ASP A 79 -21.43 -22.55 -27.58
N ARG A 80 -20.12 -22.33 -27.42
CA ARG A 80 -19.08 -23.31 -27.72
C ARG A 80 -18.63 -24.04 -26.47
N ASP A 81 -18.47 -25.36 -26.60
CA ASP A 81 -17.95 -26.21 -25.52
C ASP A 81 -16.41 -26.15 -25.41
N ASP A 82 -15.72 -25.71 -26.47
CA ASP A 82 -14.25 -25.61 -26.55
C ASP A 82 -13.69 -24.22 -26.17
N MET A 83 -14.52 -23.35 -25.56
CA MET A 83 -14.10 -21.99 -25.20
C MET A 83 -12.98 -21.96 -24.16
N GLY A 84 -13.02 -22.86 -23.17
CA GLY A 84 -11.92 -23.01 -22.20
C GLY A 84 -10.59 -23.32 -22.87
N SER A 85 -10.59 -24.18 -23.89
CA SER A 85 -9.39 -24.50 -24.68
C SER A 85 -8.86 -23.30 -25.48
N LEU A 86 -9.74 -22.44 -26.00
CA LEU A 86 -9.33 -21.21 -26.69
C LEU A 86 -8.71 -20.18 -25.74
N ILE A 87 -9.28 -20.03 -24.54
CA ILE A 87 -8.77 -19.15 -23.49
C ILE A 87 -7.38 -19.65 -23.04
N GLN A 88 -7.27 -20.94 -22.73
CA GLN A 88 -6.00 -21.55 -22.31
C GLN A 88 -4.93 -21.43 -23.40
N HIS A 89 -5.32 -21.62 -24.67
CA HIS A 89 -4.39 -21.43 -25.78
C HIS A 89 -3.96 -19.97 -25.94
N ALA A 90 -4.88 -19.01 -25.84
CA ALA A 90 -4.55 -17.58 -25.83
C ALA A 90 -3.54 -17.21 -24.73
N ILE A 91 -3.74 -17.70 -23.50
CA ILE A 91 -2.77 -17.54 -22.40
C ILE A 91 -1.42 -18.16 -22.78
N SER A 92 -1.42 -19.39 -23.32
CA SER A 92 -0.18 -20.10 -23.71
C SER A 92 0.62 -19.39 -24.80
N THR A 93 -0.04 -18.60 -25.64
CA THR A 93 0.60 -17.77 -26.69
C THR A 93 1.07 -16.40 -26.19
N GLY A 94 0.91 -16.11 -24.89
CA GLY A 94 1.51 -14.96 -24.21
C GLY A 94 0.56 -13.78 -23.94
N PHE A 95 -0.74 -13.87 -24.27
CA PHE A 95 -1.71 -12.85 -23.89
C PHE A 95 -1.91 -12.83 -22.36
N GLN A 96 -1.78 -11.67 -21.72
CA GLN A 96 -1.88 -11.52 -20.25
C GLN A 96 -3.31 -11.21 -19.79
N HIS A 97 -4.08 -10.50 -20.62
CA HIS A 97 -5.50 -10.26 -20.37
C HIS A 97 -6.36 -10.98 -21.39
N VAL A 98 -7.22 -11.89 -20.92
CA VAL A 98 -8.11 -12.67 -21.79
C VAL A 98 -9.55 -12.38 -21.37
N GLY A 99 -10.25 -11.65 -22.23
CA GLY A 99 -11.60 -11.20 -22.00
C GLY A 99 -12.63 -11.93 -22.85
N LEU A 100 -13.86 -12.00 -22.35
CA LEU A 100 -15.01 -12.60 -23.04
C LEU A 100 -16.19 -11.64 -23.03
N SER A 101 -16.76 -11.37 -24.20
CA SER A 101 -18.04 -10.64 -24.32
C SER A 101 -19.18 -11.64 -24.50
N THR A 102 -20.13 -11.67 -23.55
CA THR A 102 -21.26 -12.62 -23.54
C THR A 102 -22.58 -11.92 -23.20
N ASP A 103 -23.71 -12.55 -23.56
CA ASP A 103 -25.06 -12.12 -23.17
C ASP A 103 -25.46 -12.62 -21.76
N GLY A 104 -24.61 -13.45 -21.14
CA GLY A 104 -24.80 -13.99 -19.79
C GLY A 104 -25.77 -15.17 -19.71
N PHE A 105 -26.34 -15.65 -20.83
CA PHE A 105 -27.32 -16.74 -20.78
C PHE A 105 -26.72 -18.07 -20.35
N ARG A 106 -25.47 -18.30 -20.72
CA ARG A 106 -24.72 -19.52 -20.39
C ARG A 106 -23.89 -19.40 -19.11
N LEU A 107 -24.07 -18.30 -18.37
CA LEU A 107 -23.47 -18.04 -17.04
C LEU A 107 -24.50 -18.29 -15.93
N ASP A 108 -25.20 -19.42 -16.01
CA ASP A 108 -26.27 -19.80 -15.07
C ASP A 108 -25.81 -20.80 -13.99
N SER A 109 -24.58 -21.28 -14.08
CA SER A 109 -23.94 -22.18 -13.12
C SER A 109 -22.56 -21.65 -12.71
N ASP A 110 -22.35 -21.57 -11.40
CA ASP A 110 -21.06 -21.19 -10.81
C ASP A 110 -19.92 -22.10 -11.32
N GLU A 111 -20.22 -23.37 -11.63
CA GLU A 111 -19.28 -24.38 -12.13
C GLU A 111 -18.74 -24.06 -13.54
N LYS A 112 -19.59 -23.68 -14.50
CA LYS A 112 -19.14 -23.34 -15.86
C LYS A 112 -18.31 -22.06 -15.88
N LEU A 113 -18.71 -21.06 -15.09
CA LEU A 113 -17.97 -19.80 -14.96
C LEU A 113 -16.62 -20.01 -14.28
N ARG A 114 -16.56 -20.82 -13.20
CA ARG A 114 -15.29 -21.23 -12.57
C ARG A 114 -14.38 -21.94 -13.57
N GLY A 115 -14.89 -22.91 -14.32
CA GLY A 115 -14.07 -23.61 -15.34
C GLY A 115 -13.50 -22.69 -16.42
N LEU A 116 -14.16 -21.58 -16.75
CA LEU A 116 -13.61 -20.57 -17.67
C LEU A 116 -12.55 -19.69 -17.01
N VAL A 117 -12.77 -19.29 -15.75
CA VAL A 117 -11.76 -18.54 -14.95
C VAL A 117 -10.52 -19.40 -14.71
N ASP A 118 -10.69 -20.68 -14.39
CA ASP A 118 -9.63 -21.69 -14.23
C ASP A 118 -8.87 -21.90 -15.56
N SER A 119 -9.55 -21.72 -16.70
CA SER A 119 -8.90 -21.74 -18.03
C SER A 119 -8.08 -20.47 -18.33
N GLY A 120 -8.14 -19.44 -17.48
CA GLY A 120 -7.40 -18.18 -17.60
C GLY A 120 -8.25 -16.96 -17.98
N LEU A 121 -9.58 -17.04 -17.92
CA LEU A 121 -10.45 -15.89 -18.19
C LEU A 121 -10.37 -14.88 -17.04
N ASN A 122 -9.96 -13.64 -17.33
CA ASN A 122 -9.80 -12.60 -16.32
C ASN A 122 -10.68 -11.36 -16.52
N GLU A 123 -11.41 -11.25 -17.63
CA GLU A 123 -12.42 -10.22 -17.83
C GLU A 123 -13.71 -10.78 -18.46
N VAL A 124 -14.86 -10.44 -17.90
CA VAL A 124 -16.18 -10.68 -18.50
C VAL A 124 -16.83 -9.36 -18.85
N VAL A 125 -17.17 -9.19 -20.13
CA VAL A 125 -17.91 -8.05 -20.65
C VAL A 125 -19.38 -8.46 -20.82
N LEU A 126 -20.26 -7.94 -19.96
CA LEU A 126 -21.71 -8.12 -20.08
C LEU A 126 -22.36 -6.92 -20.72
N THR A 127 -23.39 -7.15 -21.54
CA THR A 127 -24.20 -6.07 -22.11
C THR A 127 -25.52 -5.94 -21.37
N ILE A 128 -25.81 -4.75 -20.85
CA ILE A 128 -27.08 -4.45 -20.17
C ILE A 128 -27.88 -3.43 -20.97
N HIS A 129 -29.06 -3.85 -21.46
CA HIS A 129 -29.92 -3.01 -22.28
C HIS A 129 -30.96 -2.18 -21.51
N SER A 130 -31.39 -2.62 -20.31
CA SER A 130 -32.31 -1.89 -19.42
C SER A 130 -32.48 -2.64 -18.10
N THR A 131 -32.92 -1.95 -17.04
CA THR A 131 -33.47 -2.59 -15.84
C THR A 131 -34.98 -2.94 -15.95
N ASP A 132 -35.67 -2.50 -17.01
CA ASP A 132 -37.03 -2.97 -17.32
C ASP A 132 -36.92 -4.25 -18.15
N ALA A 133 -37.33 -5.37 -17.58
CA ALA A 133 -37.28 -6.68 -18.21
C ALA A 133 -37.94 -6.70 -19.60
N ARG A 134 -39.03 -5.96 -19.82
CA ARG A 134 -39.73 -5.92 -21.11
C ARG A 134 -38.91 -5.20 -22.18
N VAL A 135 -38.23 -4.12 -21.79
CA VAL A 135 -37.37 -3.34 -22.70
C VAL A 135 -36.11 -4.13 -23.01
N HIS A 136 -35.51 -4.74 -21.99
CA HIS A 136 -34.34 -5.58 -22.15
C HIS A 136 -34.62 -6.78 -23.07
N ASP A 137 -35.68 -7.55 -22.79
CA ASP A 137 -36.08 -8.73 -23.58
C ASP A 137 -36.48 -8.38 -25.02
N TYR A 138 -37.05 -7.19 -25.24
CA TYR A 138 -37.37 -6.71 -26.58
C TYR A 138 -36.11 -6.40 -27.38
N LEU A 139 -35.11 -5.73 -26.77
CA LEU A 139 -33.87 -5.34 -27.41
C LEU A 139 -32.92 -6.52 -27.66
N THR A 140 -32.97 -7.55 -26.81
CA THR A 140 -32.23 -8.81 -27.02
C THR A 140 -32.98 -9.79 -27.92
N HIS A 141 -34.23 -9.48 -28.30
CA HIS A 141 -35.16 -10.38 -29.00
C HIS A 141 -35.36 -11.74 -28.29
N LYS A 142 -35.20 -11.77 -26.96
CA LYS A 142 -35.20 -13.01 -26.17
C LYS A 142 -35.94 -12.82 -24.85
N LYS A 143 -37.10 -13.47 -24.71
CA LYS A 143 -37.91 -13.44 -23.49
C LYS A 143 -37.16 -14.08 -22.31
N GLY A 144 -37.14 -13.42 -21.16
CA GLY A 144 -36.46 -13.86 -19.94
C GLY A 144 -34.98 -13.47 -19.84
N SER A 145 -34.45 -12.74 -20.82
CA SER A 145 -33.04 -12.32 -20.85
C SER A 145 -32.62 -11.48 -19.68
N TYR A 146 -33.49 -10.59 -19.19
CA TYR A 146 -33.15 -9.79 -18.02
C TYR A 146 -32.98 -10.60 -16.75
N GLN A 147 -33.86 -11.59 -16.51
CA GLN A 147 -33.74 -12.46 -15.34
C GLN A 147 -32.47 -13.30 -15.39
N GLN A 148 -32.09 -13.71 -16.60
CA GLN A 148 -30.89 -14.48 -16.81
C GLN A 148 -29.62 -13.65 -16.61
N LEU A 149 -29.60 -12.40 -17.07
CA LEU A 149 -28.55 -11.44 -16.76
C LEU A 149 -28.37 -11.25 -15.24
N LEU A 150 -29.47 -11.15 -14.47
CA LEU A 150 -29.38 -11.02 -13.02
C LEU A 150 -28.70 -12.22 -12.35
N LYS A 151 -28.97 -13.44 -12.84
CA LYS A 151 -28.27 -14.65 -12.38
C LYS A 151 -26.80 -14.63 -12.75
N ALA A 152 -26.46 -14.18 -13.96
CA ALA A 152 -25.07 -14.05 -14.39
C ALA A 152 -24.31 -13.05 -13.51
N LEU A 153 -24.91 -11.90 -13.17
CA LEU A 153 -24.30 -10.93 -12.26
C LEU A 153 -24.08 -11.51 -10.85
N GLU A 154 -24.99 -12.35 -10.36
CA GLU A 154 -24.85 -13.04 -9.07
C GLU A 154 -23.80 -14.18 -9.10
N ALA A 155 -23.64 -14.88 -10.22
CA ALA A 155 -22.57 -15.85 -10.40
C ALA A 155 -21.20 -15.14 -10.46
N LEU A 156 -21.13 -14.03 -11.21
CA LEU A 156 -19.91 -13.20 -11.33
C LEU A 156 -19.50 -12.58 -9.99
N SER A 157 -20.43 -12.26 -9.09
CA SER A 157 -20.08 -11.73 -7.76
C SER A 157 -19.41 -12.76 -6.83
N LYS A 158 -19.34 -14.03 -7.22
CA LYS A 158 -18.78 -15.14 -6.41
C LYS A 158 -17.44 -15.66 -6.91
N VAL A 159 -16.93 -15.10 -8.01
CA VAL A 159 -15.68 -15.51 -8.65
C VAL A 159 -14.78 -14.30 -8.86
N ASP A 160 -13.47 -14.49 -8.81
CA ASP A 160 -12.51 -13.39 -8.95
C ASP A 160 -12.24 -13.10 -10.44
N VAL A 161 -13.14 -12.36 -11.07
CA VAL A 161 -13.03 -11.94 -12.47
C VAL A 161 -13.43 -10.48 -12.61
N ASP A 162 -12.71 -9.71 -13.44
CA ASP A 162 -13.08 -8.33 -13.68
C ASP A 162 -14.36 -8.24 -14.52
N VAL A 163 -15.38 -7.56 -13.97
CA VAL A 163 -16.63 -7.35 -14.69
C VAL A 163 -16.63 -5.97 -15.34
N ARG A 164 -16.64 -5.97 -16.67
CA ARG A 164 -16.91 -4.78 -17.48
C ARG A 164 -18.36 -4.82 -17.95
N VAL A 165 -19.06 -3.69 -17.84
CA VAL A 165 -20.46 -3.61 -18.28
C VAL A 165 -20.59 -2.67 -19.44
N LYS A 166 -21.05 -3.19 -20.58
CA LYS A 166 -21.43 -2.38 -21.73
C LYS A 166 -22.89 -1.99 -21.63
N ILE A 167 -23.16 -0.69 -21.74
CA ILE A 167 -24.51 -0.15 -21.77
C ILE A 167 -24.71 0.58 -23.10
N PRO A 168 -25.42 -0.06 -24.04
CA PRO A 168 -25.91 0.62 -25.22
C PRO A 168 -26.94 1.67 -24.82
N ILE A 169 -26.63 2.95 -25.06
CA ILE A 169 -27.51 4.07 -24.77
C ILE A 169 -28.61 4.09 -25.84
N TRP A 170 -29.80 3.66 -25.43
CA TRP A 170 -31.04 3.84 -26.17
C TRP A 170 -31.64 5.19 -25.78
N ASN A 171 -32.96 5.29 -25.65
CA ASN A 171 -33.55 6.38 -24.90
C ASN A 171 -33.24 6.19 -23.39
N PRO A 172 -32.41 7.05 -22.75
CA PRO A 172 -31.95 6.83 -21.37
C PRO A 172 -33.07 6.71 -20.35
N ARG A 173 -34.19 7.42 -20.60
CA ARG A 173 -35.37 7.43 -19.75
C ARG A 173 -36.19 6.15 -19.92
N ALA A 174 -36.33 5.65 -21.15
CA ALA A 174 -36.98 4.38 -21.39
C ALA A 174 -36.13 3.18 -20.90
N GLN A 175 -34.80 3.35 -20.89
CA GLN A 175 -33.82 2.35 -20.45
C GLN A 175 -33.65 2.30 -18.92
N ASN A 176 -34.01 3.37 -18.20
CA ASN A 176 -33.69 3.59 -16.78
C ASN A 176 -32.17 3.57 -16.51
N LEU A 177 -31.40 4.31 -17.33
CA LEU A 177 -29.94 4.24 -17.32
C LEU A 177 -29.31 4.51 -15.94
N GLY A 178 -29.79 5.49 -15.18
CA GLY A 178 -29.30 5.76 -13.82
C GLY A 178 -29.50 4.59 -12.84
N ARG A 179 -30.62 3.86 -12.97
CA ARG A 179 -30.91 2.69 -12.12
C ARG A 179 -30.01 1.50 -12.44
N ILE A 180 -29.51 1.39 -13.68
CA ILE A 180 -28.54 0.34 -14.04
C ILE A 180 -27.29 0.48 -13.15
N LEU A 181 -26.78 1.70 -12.96
CA LEU A 181 -25.60 1.94 -12.11
C LEU A 181 -25.85 1.57 -10.64
N ASP A 182 -27.02 1.93 -10.11
CA ASP A 182 -27.42 1.54 -8.76
C ASP A 182 -27.51 0.02 -8.57
N GLU A 183 -28.05 -0.70 -9.55
CA GLU A 183 -28.13 -2.16 -9.48
C GLU A 183 -26.75 -2.81 -9.59
N LEU A 184 -25.86 -2.26 -10.41
CA LEU A 184 -24.48 -2.74 -10.52
C LEU A 184 -23.69 -2.53 -9.21
N SER A 185 -23.76 -1.34 -8.61
CA SER A 185 -23.02 -1.02 -7.38
C SER A 185 -23.49 -1.82 -6.15
N VAL A 186 -24.71 -2.35 -6.19
CA VAL A 186 -25.24 -3.22 -5.13
C VAL A 186 -24.83 -4.67 -5.33
N ARG A 187 -24.74 -5.14 -6.58
CA ARG A 187 -24.58 -6.57 -6.91
C ARG A 187 -23.14 -6.99 -7.13
N LEU A 188 -22.27 -6.08 -7.55
CA LEU A 188 -20.88 -6.37 -7.84
C LEU A 188 -19.97 -5.62 -6.88
N GLU A 189 -19.08 -6.34 -6.23
CA GLU A 189 -18.06 -5.75 -5.35
C GLU A 189 -16.97 -5.03 -6.14
N ARG A 190 -16.71 -5.49 -7.37
CA ARG A 190 -15.69 -4.96 -8.28
C ARG A 190 -16.27 -4.80 -9.69
N ILE A 191 -16.24 -3.56 -10.19
CA ILE A 191 -16.58 -3.20 -11.57
C ILE A 191 -15.34 -2.56 -12.17
N SER A 192 -14.78 -3.15 -13.22
CA SER A 192 -13.55 -2.65 -13.85
C SER A 192 -13.82 -1.39 -14.67
N ALA A 193 -14.94 -1.38 -15.42
CA ALA A 193 -15.44 -0.21 -16.13
C ALA A 193 -16.89 -0.40 -16.59
N VAL A 194 -17.59 0.72 -16.80
CA VAL A 194 -18.85 0.79 -17.54
C VAL A 194 -18.62 1.49 -18.88
N GLU A 195 -18.87 0.79 -19.99
CA GLU A 195 -18.78 1.32 -21.35
C GLU A 195 -20.13 1.88 -21.81
N LEU A 196 -20.18 3.17 -22.10
CA LEU A 196 -21.36 3.81 -22.69
C LEU A 196 -21.23 3.92 -24.21
N SER A 197 -22.19 3.38 -24.97
CA SER A 197 -22.13 3.31 -26.44
C SER A 197 -23.41 3.79 -27.14
N ILE A 198 -23.31 4.51 -28.26
CA ILE A 198 -24.47 5.01 -29.04
C ILE A 198 -24.57 4.41 -30.46
N SER A 199 -23.60 3.59 -30.88
CA SER A 199 -23.45 3.14 -32.27
C SER A 199 -24.25 1.88 -32.66
N GLN A 200 -25.47 1.72 -32.11
CA GLN A 200 -26.29 0.51 -32.32
C GLN A 200 -27.17 0.56 -33.57
N ARG A 201 -27.59 -0.62 -34.08
CA ARG A 201 -28.64 -0.71 -35.10
C ARG A 201 -29.99 -0.34 -34.49
N LEU A 202 -30.82 0.37 -35.25
CA LEU A 202 -32.15 0.76 -34.79
C LEU A 202 -33.07 -0.45 -34.61
N PRO A 203 -33.88 -0.53 -33.53
CA PRO A 203 -34.85 -1.61 -33.37
C PRO A 203 -36.00 -1.45 -34.37
N GLU A 204 -36.43 -2.55 -35.00
CA GLU A 204 -37.53 -2.53 -35.97
C GLU A 204 -38.93 -2.53 -35.32
N GLY A 205 -39.90 -1.87 -35.95
CA GLY A 205 -41.32 -1.87 -35.56
C GLY A 205 -41.75 -0.70 -34.65
N LYS A 206 -43.08 -0.59 -34.40
CA LYS A 206 -43.70 0.55 -33.68
C LYS A 206 -43.17 0.79 -32.26
N ASN A 207 -42.65 -0.25 -31.60
CA ASN A 207 -42.04 -0.13 -30.27
C ASN A 207 -40.58 0.35 -30.32
N GLY A 208 -39.90 0.15 -31.44
CA GLY A 208 -38.51 0.57 -31.66
C GLY A 208 -38.34 2.08 -31.70
N GLU A 209 -39.32 2.82 -32.20
CA GLU A 209 -39.30 4.29 -32.26
C GLU A 209 -39.11 4.96 -30.88
N ARG A 210 -39.61 4.33 -29.80
CA ARG A 210 -39.46 4.86 -28.43
C ARG A 210 -38.08 4.62 -27.83
N LEU A 211 -37.33 3.67 -28.38
CA LEU A 211 -36.01 3.26 -27.90
C LEU A 211 -34.88 3.86 -28.73
N VAL A 212 -35.20 4.64 -29.77
CA VAL A 212 -34.20 5.35 -30.56
C VAL A 212 -33.33 6.23 -29.65
N PRO A 213 -31.99 6.15 -29.74
CA PRO A 213 -31.08 7.03 -28.99
C PRO A 213 -31.41 8.51 -29.20
N LEU A 214 -31.34 9.32 -28.14
CA LEU A 214 -31.58 10.76 -28.21
C LEU A 214 -30.51 11.47 -29.05
N SER A 215 -30.80 12.67 -29.56
CA SER A 215 -29.81 13.56 -30.18
C SER A 215 -28.72 13.96 -29.17
N LEU A 216 -27.51 14.32 -29.64
CA LEU A 216 -26.35 14.56 -28.77
C LEU A 216 -26.59 15.69 -27.75
N ASP A 217 -27.30 16.75 -28.12
CA ASP A 217 -27.69 17.86 -27.24
C ASP A 217 -28.53 17.37 -26.05
N LYS A 218 -29.55 16.54 -26.32
CA LYS A 218 -30.42 15.98 -25.28
C LYS A 218 -29.72 14.93 -24.45
N LEU A 219 -28.90 14.10 -25.10
CA LEU A 219 -28.12 13.08 -24.42
C LEU A 219 -27.12 13.71 -23.45
N ARG A 220 -26.52 14.85 -23.81
CA ARG A 220 -25.61 15.58 -22.93
C ARG A 220 -26.26 15.97 -21.60
N THR A 221 -27.48 16.50 -21.65
CA THR A 221 -28.24 16.86 -20.45
C THR A 221 -28.51 15.63 -19.57
N ASP A 222 -28.94 14.53 -20.17
CA ASP A 222 -29.26 13.31 -19.42
C ASP A 222 -27.97 12.61 -18.90
N LEU A 223 -26.83 12.73 -19.60
CA LEU A 223 -25.55 12.14 -19.20
C LEU A 223 -24.93 12.82 -17.97
N THR A 224 -25.13 14.12 -17.73
CA THR A 224 -24.54 14.80 -16.57
C THR A 224 -24.88 14.08 -15.26
N ALA A 225 -26.16 13.81 -15.01
CA ALA A 225 -26.60 13.14 -13.79
C ALA A 225 -26.08 11.70 -13.68
N ILE A 226 -25.89 11.02 -14.82
CA ILE A 226 -25.39 9.64 -14.88
C ILE A 226 -23.90 9.59 -14.55
N LEU A 227 -23.12 10.51 -15.12
CA LEU A 227 -21.68 10.61 -14.87
C LEU A 227 -21.38 11.08 -13.45
N ASP A 228 -22.18 12.02 -12.92
CA ASP A 228 -22.10 12.45 -11.53
C ASP A 228 -22.34 11.26 -10.58
N GLU A 229 -23.39 10.47 -10.81
CA GLU A 229 -23.69 9.31 -9.94
C GLU A 229 -22.65 8.20 -10.09
N ALA A 230 -22.13 7.94 -11.30
CA ALA A 230 -21.04 6.98 -11.49
C ALA A 230 -19.76 7.43 -10.75
N SER A 231 -19.42 8.71 -10.83
CA SER A 231 -18.28 9.30 -10.10
C SER A 231 -18.47 9.18 -8.59
N ASP A 232 -19.64 9.55 -8.07
CA ASP A 232 -20.02 9.40 -6.66
C ASP A 232 -19.88 7.95 -6.15
N GLN A 233 -20.25 6.98 -7.00
CA GLN A 233 -20.15 5.56 -6.70
C GLN A 233 -18.74 4.99 -6.91
N GLY A 234 -17.84 5.74 -7.53
CA GLY A 234 -16.49 5.31 -7.90
C GLY A 234 -16.50 4.21 -8.97
N ILE A 235 -17.48 4.26 -9.88
CA ILE A 235 -17.59 3.38 -11.03
C ILE A 235 -16.88 4.05 -12.21
N PRO A 236 -15.80 3.48 -12.76
CA PRO A 236 -15.12 4.05 -13.91
C PRO A 236 -16.02 4.02 -15.15
N ILE A 237 -16.31 5.18 -15.73
CA ILE A 237 -17.03 5.27 -17.02
C ILE A 237 -16.01 5.43 -18.13
N VAL A 238 -16.10 4.58 -19.16
CA VAL A 238 -15.18 4.59 -20.30
C VAL A 238 -15.98 4.82 -21.58
N PHE A 239 -15.46 5.69 -22.43
CA PHE A 239 -15.99 5.93 -23.78
C PHE A 239 -15.03 5.31 -24.79
N LEU A 240 -15.50 4.34 -25.58
CA LEU A 240 -14.64 3.70 -26.57
C LEU A 240 -14.60 4.47 -27.90
N PRO A 241 -13.44 4.55 -28.56
CA PRO A 241 -13.35 5.09 -29.91
C PRO A 241 -14.18 4.25 -30.89
N GLY A 242 -15.09 4.90 -31.61
CA GLY A 242 -15.89 4.32 -32.70
C GLY A 242 -17.29 3.84 -32.31
N SER A 243 -17.49 3.37 -31.07
CA SER A 243 -18.80 2.95 -30.54
C SER A 243 -19.37 3.87 -29.46
N GLY A 244 -18.52 4.66 -28.80
CA GLY A 244 -18.86 5.53 -27.68
C GLY A 244 -19.56 6.84 -28.08
N VAL A 245 -20.00 7.58 -27.06
CA VAL A 245 -20.47 8.96 -27.22
C VAL A 245 -19.29 9.80 -27.74
N PRO A 246 -19.44 10.57 -28.85
CA PRO A 246 -18.38 11.44 -29.32
C PRO A 246 -18.06 12.47 -28.24
N PHE A 247 -16.82 12.91 -28.17
CA PHE A 247 -16.35 13.77 -27.08
C PHE A 247 -17.13 15.10 -26.95
N CYS A 248 -17.55 15.69 -28.07
CA CYS A 248 -18.45 16.86 -28.07
C CYS A 248 -19.88 16.57 -27.57
N GLY A 249 -20.28 15.30 -27.57
CA GLY A 249 -21.53 14.82 -26.99
C GLY A 249 -21.49 14.68 -25.46
N LEU A 250 -20.31 14.77 -24.83
CA LEU A 250 -20.17 14.77 -23.38
C LEU A 250 -20.51 16.15 -22.77
N PRO A 251 -21.02 16.19 -21.52
CA PRO A 251 -21.17 17.44 -20.79
C PRO A 251 -19.83 18.15 -20.66
N GLU A 252 -19.83 19.48 -20.69
CA GLU A 252 -18.59 20.28 -20.69
C GLU A 252 -17.66 19.94 -19.51
N ALA A 253 -18.21 19.74 -18.31
CA ALA A 253 -17.47 19.32 -17.13
C ALA A 253 -16.76 17.96 -17.27
N TYR A 254 -17.22 17.12 -18.19
CA TYR A 254 -16.70 15.78 -18.48
C TYR A 254 -15.99 15.74 -19.85
N ARG A 255 -15.56 16.88 -20.38
CA ARG A 255 -14.69 16.97 -21.56
C ARG A 255 -13.24 17.09 -21.11
N THR A 256 -12.74 16.06 -20.44
CA THR A 256 -11.40 16.04 -19.84
C THR A 256 -10.49 15.04 -20.54
N PRO A 257 -9.15 15.09 -20.34
CA PRO A 257 -8.24 14.08 -20.87
C PRO A 257 -8.58 12.65 -20.44
N GLU A 258 -9.13 12.45 -19.24
CA GLU A 258 -9.44 11.14 -18.65
C GLU A 258 -10.70 10.49 -19.24
N THR A 259 -11.61 11.33 -19.73
CA THR A 259 -12.87 10.92 -20.37
C THR A 259 -12.77 10.90 -21.90
N ALA A 260 -11.62 11.29 -22.44
CA ALA A 260 -11.37 11.35 -23.87
C ALA A 260 -11.34 9.93 -24.49
N PRO A 261 -12.22 9.61 -25.46
CA PRO A 261 -12.26 8.28 -26.09
C PRO A 261 -11.12 8.04 -27.09
N PHE A 262 -10.07 8.85 -27.09
CA PHE A 262 -9.05 8.87 -28.15
C PHE A 262 -7.65 9.22 -27.65
N HIS A 263 -6.65 8.83 -28.45
CA HIS A 263 -5.26 9.14 -28.17
C HIS A 263 -4.94 10.59 -28.58
N PRO A 264 -4.23 11.37 -27.74
CA PRO A 264 -4.07 12.82 -27.91
C PRO A 264 -3.36 13.22 -29.21
N THR A 265 -2.39 12.42 -29.66
CA THR A 265 -1.52 12.75 -30.80
C THR A 265 -1.73 11.85 -32.03
N ARG A 266 -2.64 10.87 -31.97
CA ARG A 266 -2.82 9.88 -33.05
C ARG A 266 -4.21 10.01 -33.67
N PRO A 267 -4.32 10.05 -35.00
CA PRO A 267 -5.62 10.11 -35.65
C PRO A 267 -6.45 8.86 -35.33
N ALA A 268 -7.75 9.04 -35.12
CA ALA A 268 -8.70 7.95 -34.95
C ALA A 268 -8.85 7.15 -36.26
N ARG A 269 -9.05 5.84 -36.09
CA ARG A 269 -9.44 4.97 -37.18
C ARG A 269 -10.97 5.00 -37.23
N ARG A 270 -11.56 5.45 -38.33
CA ARG A 270 -13.01 5.48 -38.52
C ARG A 270 -13.47 4.10 -39.00
N ASP A 271 -14.54 3.62 -38.39
CA ASP A 271 -15.27 2.44 -38.88
C ASP A 271 -15.98 2.79 -40.20
N VAL A 272 -16.27 1.80 -41.04
CA VAL A 272 -16.80 2.01 -42.41
C VAL A 272 -18.11 2.80 -42.40
N ASP A 273 -18.95 2.58 -41.38
CA ASP A 273 -20.26 3.23 -41.23
C ASP A 273 -20.21 4.52 -40.40
N ASN A 274 -19.04 4.91 -39.90
CA ASN A 274 -18.90 6.13 -39.12
C ASN A 274 -18.54 7.33 -40.02
N VAL A 275 -19.29 8.41 -39.83
CA VAL A 275 -19.17 9.66 -40.57
C VAL A 275 -18.89 10.82 -39.62
N VAL A 276 -18.23 11.83 -40.16
CA VAL A 276 -18.11 13.17 -39.56
C VAL A 276 -18.82 14.14 -40.50
N GLY A 277 -19.65 15.03 -39.95
CA GLY A 277 -20.33 16.06 -40.73
C GLY A 277 -19.42 17.25 -41.06
N GLU A 278 -19.87 18.14 -41.93
CA GLU A 278 -19.19 19.41 -42.25
C GLU A 278 -18.96 20.28 -41.01
N ALA A 279 -19.88 20.26 -40.03
CA ALA A 279 -19.71 20.95 -38.75
C ALA A 279 -18.38 20.57 -38.05
N CYS A 280 -17.87 19.35 -38.26
CA CYS A 280 -16.62 18.89 -37.65
C CYS A 280 -15.36 19.46 -38.31
N ASN A 281 -15.45 20.14 -39.47
CA ASN A 281 -14.28 20.66 -40.20
C ASN A 281 -13.52 21.75 -39.44
N SER A 282 -14.21 22.49 -38.56
CA SER A 282 -13.62 23.50 -37.68
C SER A 282 -13.18 22.94 -36.33
N CYS A 283 -13.38 21.64 -36.07
CA CYS A 283 -13.08 21.01 -34.79
C CYS A 283 -11.59 20.72 -34.66
N PHE A 284 -10.97 21.22 -33.59
CA PHE A 284 -9.58 20.94 -33.23
C PHE A 284 -9.29 19.43 -33.10
N MET A 285 -10.30 18.64 -32.72
CA MET A 285 -10.22 17.20 -32.47
C MET A 285 -10.69 16.33 -33.65
N GLU A 286 -10.92 16.90 -34.85
CA GLU A 286 -11.48 16.19 -36.01
C GLU A 286 -10.70 14.91 -36.36
N LYS A 287 -9.37 15.00 -36.33
CA LYS A 287 -8.49 13.87 -36.67
C LYS A 287 -8.51 12.79 -35.61
N GLN A 288 -8.75 13.13 -34.35
CA GLN A 288 -8.82 12.23 -33.20
C GLN A 288 -10.22 11.67 -32.95
N CYS A 289 -11.25 12.18 -33.65
CA CYS A 289 -12.63 11.73 -33.52
C CYS A 289 -12.97 10.59 -34.50
N SER A 290 -13.66 9.57 -33.98
CA SER A 290 -14.11 8.42 -34.79
C SER A 290 -15.45 8.66 -35.50
N GLY A 291 -16.09 9.82 -35.30
CA GLY A 291 -17.43 10.12 -35.84
C GLY A 291 -18.56 9.36 -35.16
N VAL A 292 -19.77 9.48 -35.73
CA VAL A 292 -20.98 8.72 -35.34
C VAL A 292 -21.47 7.88 -36.53
N ARG A 293 -22.40 6.94 -36.31
CA ARG A 293 -22.98 6.15 -37.40
C ARG A 293 -23.72 7.04 -38.42
N GLY A 294 -23.64 6.72 -39.71
CA GLY A 294 -24.29 7.46 -40.80
C GLY A 294 -25.78 7.75 -40.56
N TRP A 295 -26.54 6.74 -40.14
CA TRP A 295 -27.97 6.89 -39.82
C TRP A 295 -28.25 7.92 -38.72
N TYR A 296 -27.32 8.08 -37.76
CA TYR A 296 -27.47 9.00 -36.64
C TYR A 296 -27.34 10.45 -37.13
N LEU A 297 -26.41 10.69 -38.06
CA LEU A 297 -26.25 11.97 -38.75
C LEU A 297 -27.45 12.27 -39.66
N GLU A 298 -27.88 11.30 -40.46
CA GLU A 298 -29.05 11.44 -41.34
C GLU A 298 -30.34 11.79 -40.59
N ARG A 299 -30.50 11.25 -39.37
CA ARG A 299 -31.70 11.46 -38.56
C ARG A 299 -31.75 12.82 -37.87
N TYR A 300 -30.61 13.26 -37.32
CA TYR A 300 -30.57 14.42 -36.43
C TYR A 300 -29.92 15.66 -37.05
N GLY A 301 -29.28 15.51 -38.21
CA GLY A 301 -28.55 16.58 -38.87
C GLY A 301 -27.22 16.90 -38.17
N GLU A 302 -26.43 17.78 -38.79
CA GLU A 302 -25.08 18.10 -38.31
C GLU A 302 -25.07 19.12 -37.16
N GLU A 303 -26.18 19.83 -36.96
CA GLU A 303 -26.40 20.88 -35.95
C GLU A 303 -26.18 20.38 -34.50
N ILE A 304 -26.22 19.06 -34.29
CA ILE A 304 -26.06 18.43 -32.97
C ILE A 304 -24.61 18.34 -32.49
N PHE A 305 -23.64 18.60 -33.37
CA PHE A 305 -22.22 18.57 -33.02
C PHE A 305 -21.77 19.93 -32.49
N GLU A 306 -20.95 19.90 -31.44
CA GLU A 306 -20.24 21.07 -30.94
C GLU A 306 -18.75 20.93 -31.20
N PRO A 307 -18.21 21.58 -32.24
CA PRO A 307 -16.79 21.55 -32.54
C PRO A 307 -15.98 22.08 -31.36
N ILE A 308 -14.91 21.37 -31.01
CA ILE A 308 -13.99 21.80 -29.97
C ILE A 308 -13.05 22.83 -30.58
N ALA A 309 -13.03 24.05 -30.04
CA ALA A 309 -12.32 25.19 -30.62
C ALA A 309 -10.79 25.15 -30.39
N GLU A 310 -10.33 24.56 -29.29
CA GLU A 310 -8.92 24.56 -28.88
C GLU A 310 -8.50 23.28 -28.15
N SER A 311 -7.19 23.10 -27.95
CA SER A 311 -6.65 21.95 -27.23
C SER A 311 -7.08 21.98 -25.77
N ILE A 312 -7.84 20.99 -25.37
CA ILE A 312 -8.11 20.66 -23.96
C ILE A 312 -6.98 19.86 -23.30
N LEU A 313 -5.93 19.51 -24.05
CA LEU A 313 -4.76 18.82 -23.52
C LEU A 313 -3.78 19.86 -22.97
N PRO A 314 -3.29 19.70 -21.72
CA PRO A 314 -2.27 20.60 -21.19
C PRO A 314 -0.96 20.48 -22.01
N PRO A 315 -0.10 21.54 -22.02
CA PRO A 315 1.17 21.54 -22.74
C PRO A 315 2.04 20.35 -22.34
N THR A 316 2.91 19.89 -23.24
CA THR A 316 3.67 18.63 -23.12
C THR A 316 4.53 18.54 -21.85
N GLU A 317 4.96 19.67 -21.26
CA GLU A 317 5.68 19.70 -19.97
C GLU A 317 4.76 19.58 -18.74
N SER A 318 3.48 19.94 -18.88
CA SER A 318 2.45 19.74 -17.85
C SER A 318 1.94 18.29 -17.77
N ARG A 319 2.41 17.39 -18.64
CA ARG A 319 2.08 15.95 -18.54
C ARG A 319 2.78 15.26 -17.36
N LEU A 320 3.89 15.80 -16.86
CA LEU A 320 4.60 15.22 -15.72
C LEU A 320 3.97 15.54 -14.35
N ALA A 321 2.89 16.34 -14.29
CA ALA A 321 2.46 16.93 -13.02
C ALA A 321 0.99 16.74 -12.61
N LYS A 322 0.14 15.99 -13.33
CA LYS A 322 -1.29 15.89 -12.94
C LYS A 322 -2.00 14.55 -13.00
N HIS A 323 -1.33 13.46 -13.31
CA HIS A 323 -1.83 12.13 -12.95
C HIS A 323 -0.78 11.42 -12.11
N PHE A 324 -1.23 10.72 -11.07
CA PHE A 324 -0.39 9.76 -10.38
C PHE A 324 0.08 8.71 -11.42
N GLU A 325 1.21 8.96 -12.07
CA GLU A 325 1.84 8.06 -13.05
C GLU A 325 2.50 6.84 -12.37
N ASP A 326 2.48 6.79 -11.03
CA ASP A 326 2.93 5.64 -10.26
C ASP A 326 1.71 4.83 -9.76
N PRO A 327 1.47 3.60 -10.28
CA PRO A 327 0.51 2.66 -9.72
C PRO A 327 0.74 2.39 -8.22
N LEU A 328 2.00 2.44 -7.75
CA LEU A 328 2.32 2.41 -6.33
C LEU A 328 1.87 3.68 -5.62
N ALA A 329 1.97 4.88 -6.20
CA ALA A 329 1.47 6.10 -5.57
C ALA A 329 -0.07 6.09 -5.46
N ARG A 330 -0.78 5.53 -6.45
CA ARG A 330 -2.23 5.29 -6.35
C ARG A 330 -2.55 4.22 -5.30
N ALA A 331 -1.79 3.13 -5.24
CA ALA A 331 -1.93 2.10 -4.20
C ALA A 331 -1.60 2.66 -2.79
N ARG A 332 -0.57 3.51 -2.67
CA ARG A 332 -0.18 4.22 -1.43
C ARG A 332 -1.23 5.24 -1.01
N ALA A 333 -1.78 6.02 -1.94
CA ALA A 333 -2.90 6.92 -1.70
C ALA A 333 -4.18 6.15 -1.29
N SER A 334 -4.35 4.94 -1.82
CA SER A 334 -5.43 4.01 -1.41
C SER A 334 -5.19 3.46 -0.01
N ASN A 335 -3.94 3.14 0.32
CA ASN A 335 -3.47 2.59 1.60
C ASN A 335 -3.18 3.64 2.69
N VAL A 336 -3.55 4.92 2.47
CA VAL A 336 -3.38 5.93 3.52
C VAL A 336 -4.25 5.54 4.71
N MET A 337 -3.59 5.31 5.84
CA MET A 337 -4.21 4.97 7.12
C MET A 337 -5.23 6.03 7.55
N LEU A 338 -4.93 7.30 7.31
CA LEU A 338 -5.80 8.45 7.57
C LEU A 338 -6.69 8.83 6.38
N LYS A 339 -8.00 8.89 6.62
CA LYS A 339 -8.97 9.47 5.68
C LYS A 339 -9.68 10.67 6.31
N VAL A 340 -9.87 11.73 5.53
CA VAL A 340 -10.60 12.93 5.95
C VAL A 340 -12.00 12.91 5.34
N ILE A 341 -13.02 13.04 6.18
CA ILE A 341 -14.42 13.18 5.75
C ILE A 341 -14.93 14.58 6.08
N ARG A 342 -15.73 15.17 5.17
CA ARG A 342 -16.32 16.50 5.35
C ARG A 342 -17.84 16.40 5.44
N PRO A 343 -18.42 16.20 6.63
CA PRO A 343 -19.87 16.06 6.80
C PRO A 343 -20.69 17.25 6.30
N THR A 344 -20.07 18.43 6.24
CA THR A 344 -20.66 19.67 5.75
C THR A 344 -19.56 20.60 5.22
N ILE A 345 -19.93 21.50 4.32
CA ILE A 345 -19.12 22.66 3.90
C ILE A 345 -19.58 23.96 4.59
N VAL A 346 -20.70 23.91 5.32
CA VAL A 346 -21.22 25.05 6.07
C VAL A 346 -20.38 25.26 7.32
N CYS A 347 -19.92 26.49 7.53
CA CYS A 347 -19.19 26.92 8.72
C CYS A 347 -19.92 28.10 9.38
N ASN A 348 -19.82 28.20 10.70
CA ASN A 348 -20.31 29.34 11.46
C ASN A 348 -19.24 30.42 11.71
N GLN A 349 -18.04 30.25 11.13
CA GLN A 349 -17.00 31.27 11.07
C GLN A 349 -16.69 31.66 9.63
N LEU A 350 -16.12 32.86 9.44
CA LEU A 350 -15.86 33.48 8.14
C LEU A 350 -14.37 33.83 7.95
N CYS A 351 -13.47 32.95 8.39
CA CYS A 351 -12.03 33.20 8.38
C CYS A 351 -11.53 33.58 6.96
N PRO A 352 -10.85 34.73 6.77
CA PRO A 352 -10.38 35.15 5.44
C PRO A 352 -9.20 34.31 4.95
N PHE A 353 -8.48 33.61 5.84
CA PHE A 353 -7.42 32.64 5.49
C PHE A 353 -7.94 31.21 5.25
N CYS A 354 -9.27 30.99 5.22
CA CYS A 354 -9.82 29.64 5.14
C CYS A 354 -9.40 28.93 3.83
N SER A 355 -8.74 27.79 3.99
CA SER A 355 -8.32 26.89 2.90
C SER A 355 -9.24 25.68 2.74
N ALA A 356 -10.38 25.64 3.43
CA ALA A 356 -11.37 24.56 3.29
C ALA A 356 -12.17 24.72 1.98
N ASN A 357 -12.28 23.62 1.24
CA ASN A 357 -12.90 23.54 -0.08
C ASN A 357 -14.44 23.55 -0.01
N GLU A 358 -15.10 24.50 -0.68
CA GLU A 358 -16.57 24.52 -0.85
C GLU A 358 -17.08 23.50 -1.90
N THR A 359 -16.18 22.82 -2.63
CA THR A 359 -16.48 21.91 -3.76
C THR A 359 -15.84 20.51 -3.68
N SER A 360 -15.29 20.08 -2.53
CA SER A 360 -14.54 18.81 -2.48
C SER A 360 -15.40 17.55 -2.63
N GLU A 361 -14.88 16.56 -3.37
CA GLU A 361 -15.39 15.18 -3.54
C GLU A 361 -15.59 14.39 -2.22
N ASN A 362 -15.05 14.90 -1.10
CA ASN A 362 -15.17 14.31 0.24
C ASN A 362 -16.33 14.90 1.07
N SER A 363 -17.21 15.70 0.45
CA SER A 363 -18.47 16.16 1.05
C SER A 363 -19.67 15.36 0.53
N PHE A 364 -20.39 14.69 1.43
CA PHE A 364 -21.48 13.78 1.06
C PHE A 364 -22.84 14.39 1.40
N LYS A 365 -23.70 14.53 0.38
CA LYS A 365 -25.00 15.22 0.47
C LYS A 365 -26.03 14.54 1.40
N THR A 366 -25.82 13.29 1.82
CA THR A 366 -26.78 12.56 2.65
C THR A 366 -26.11 11.67 3.69
N VAL A 367 -26.78 11.49 4.84
CA VAL A 367 -26.38 10.57 5.92
C VAL A 367 -26.06 9.17 5.41
N LYS A 368 -26.86 8.66 4.47
CA LYS A 368 -26.67 7.34 3.87
C LYS A 368 -25.37 7.27 3.06
N LYS A 369 -25.08 8.28 2.24
CA LYS A 369 -23.83 8.36 1.45
C LYS A 369 -22.61 8.45 2.38
N THR A 370 -22.66 9.29 3.42
CA THR A 370 -21.59 9.43 4.43
C THR A 370 -21.28 8.10 5.14
N LYS A 371 -22.31 7.40 5.66
CA LYS A 371 -22.13 6.12 6.35
C LYS A 371 -21.54 5.04 5.42
N LYS A 372 -22.04 4.94 4.18
CA LYS A 372 -21.51 4.00 3.19
C LYS A 372 -20.02 4.25 2.91
N LYS A 373 -19.60 5.52 2.83
CA LYS A 373 -18.19 5.87 2.58
C LYS A 373 -17.29 5.46 3.74
N ILE A 374 -17.71 5.74 4.98
CA ILE A 374 -16.97 5.32 6.19
C ILE A 374 -16.75 3.79 6.19
N ILE A 375 -17.80 3.01 5.91
CA ILE A 375 -17.71 1.55 5.82
C ILE A 375 -16.76 1.11 4.71
N ARG A 376 -16.87 1.72 3.52
CA ARG A 376 -16.03 1.39 2.36
C ARG A 376 -14.55 1.67 2.65
N TRP A 377 -14.22 2.82 3.22
CA TRP A 377 -12.83 3.17 3.54
C TRP A 377 -12.22 2.24 4.58
N TYR A 378 -12.99 1.82 5.58
CA TYR A 378 -12.52 0.83 6.55
C TYR A 378 -12.15 -0.51 5.88
N ARG A 379 -13.00 -0.99 4.97
CA ARG A 379 -12.77 -2.23 4.19
C ARG A 379 -11.54 -2.13 3.29
N LEU A 380 -11.18 -0.93 2.85
CA LEU A 380 -9.98 -0.65 2.05
C LEU A 380 -8.72 -0.41 2.90
N GLY A 381 -8.77 -0.69 4.20
CA GLY A 381 -7.59 -0.62 5.08
C GLY A 381 -7.44 0.67 5.89
N ALA A 382 -8.34 1.65 5.76
CA ALA A 382 -8.28 2.85 6.60
C ALA A 382 -8.46 2.49 8.08
N ARG A 383 -7.62 3.05 8.95
CA ARG A 383 -7.68 2.85 10.40
C ARG A 383 -7.76 4.15 11.18
N HIS A 384 -7.43 5.29 10.58
CA HIS A 384 -7.60 6.62 11.14
C HIS A 384 -8.64 7.41 10.33
N LEU A 385 -9.57 8.08 11.02
CA LEU A 385 -10.62 8.88 10.39
C LEU A 385 -10.66 10.27 11.02
N SER A 386 -10.53 11.32 10.21
CA SER A 386 -10.64 12.72 10.65
C SER A 386 -11.90 13.36 10.09
N PHE A 387 -12.71 13.97 10.96
CA PHE A 387 -13.88 14.76 10.60
C PHE A 387 -13.49 16.22 10.49
N SER A 388 -13.60 16.80 9.29
CA SER A 388 -13.25 18.19 8.97
C SER A 388 -14.31 18.83 8.06
N GLY A 389 -13.99 19.91 7.32
CA GLY A 389 -14.85 20.54 6.30
C GLY A 389 -15.12 22.01 6.55
N GLY A 390 -16.39 22.40 6.54
CA GLY A 390 -16.86 23.61 7.22
C GLY A 390 -16.73 23.41 8.74
N GLU A 391 -17.81 23.61 9.51
CA GLU A 391 -17.81 23.23 10.92
C GLU A 391 -18.56 21.90 11.14
N PRO A 392 -17.84 20.76 11.32
CA PRO A 392 -18.47 19.45 11.41
C PRO A 392 -19.42 19.32 12.60
N THR A 393 -19.17 20.04 13.70
CA THR A 393 -20.05 19.98 14.89
C THR A 393 -21.45 20.52 14.60
N LEU A 394 -21.66 21.32 13.53
CA LEU A 394 -22.98 21.75 13.10
C LEU A 394 -23.88 20.58 12.65
N VAL A 395 -23.30 19.46 12.22
CA VAL A 395 -24.03 18.28 11.74
C VAL A 395 -24.59 17.47 12.90
N LYS A 396 -25.92 17.25 12.89
CA LYS A 396 -26.63 16.56 13.97
C LYS A 396 -26.22 15.10 14.10
N GLU A 397 -25.87 14.48 12.98
CA GLU A 397 -25.51 13.07 12.84
C GLU A 397 -24.02 12.80 13.10
N LEU A 398 -23.20 13.81 13.38
CA LEU A 398 -21.76 13.63 13.66
C LEU A 398 -21.50 12.55 14.74
N PRO A 399 -22.21 12.52 15.89
CA PRO A 399 -22.06 11.45 16.88
C PRO A 399 -22.39 10.05 16.36
N ASP A 400 -23.29 9.93 15.36
CA ASP A 400 -23.59 8.63 14.74
C ASP A 400 -22.45 8.16 13.82
N TYR A 401 -21.77 9.10 13.15
CA TYR A 401 -20.62 8.78 12.31
C TYR A 401 -19.42 8.33 13.14
N ILE A 402 -19.15 9.02 14.26
CA ILE A 402 -18.10 8.63 15.21
C ILE A 402 -18.38 7.24 15.78
N ARG A 403 -19.62 6.98 16.25
CA ARG A 403 -20.02 5.64 16.73
C ARG A 403 -19.84 4.56 15.68
N LEU A 404 -20.25 4.82 14.44
CA LEU A 404 -20.07 3.88 13.33
C LEU A 404 -18.59 3.57 13.10
N ALA A 405 -17.73 4.60 13.05
CA ALA A 405 -16.30 4.42 12.87
C ALA A 405 -15.69 3.61 14.03
N LYS A 406 -16.05 3.90 15.28
CA LYS A 406 -15.55 3.15 16.44
C LYS A 406 -16.00 1.69 16.40
N GLN A 407 -17.27 1.42 16.04
CA GLN A 407 -17.81 0.06 15.89
C GLN A 407 -17.15 -0.74 14.77
N LEU A 408 -16.73 -0.09 13.68
CA LEU A 408 -16.00 -0.75 12.61
C LEU A 408 -14.59 -1.15 13.05
N GLY A 409 -13.99 -0.46 14.02
CA GLY A 409 -12.63 -0.73 14.50
C GLY A 409 -11.59 0.25 13.98
N TYR A 410 -11.98 1.49 13.65
CA TYR A 410 -11.01 2.57 13.47
C TYR A 410 -10.20 2.75 14.77
N GLN A 411 -8.87 2.75 14.65
CA GLN A 411 -7.92 2.88 15.77
C GLN A 411 -7.87 4.31 16.30
N LYS A 412 -8.07 5.31 15.43
CA LYS A 412 -8.02 6.72 15.80
C LYS A 412 -9.11 7.52 15.09
N ILE A 413 -9.90 8.27 15.86
CA ILE A 413 -10.94 9.16 15.36
C ILE A 413 -10.67 10.60 15.82
N GLU A 414 -10.46 11.48 14.86
CA GLU A 414 -10.12 12.90 15.08
C GLU A 414 -11.26 13.82 14.64
N LEU A 415 -11.42 14.93 15.35
CA LEU A 415 -12.33 16.02 15.00
C LEU A 415 -11.56 17.32 14.84
N VAL A 416 -11.57 17.90 13.63
CA VAL A 416 -11.10 19.25 13.37
C VAL A 416 -12.27 20.23 13.52
N THR A 417 -12.18 21.17 14.46
CA THR A 417 -13.30 22.09 14.78
C THR A 417 -12.81 23.48 15.17
N ASN A 418 -13.65 24.50 15.00
CA ASN A 418 -13.46 25.83 15.56
C ASN A 418 -13.83 25.92 17.04
N GLY A 419 -14.33 24.84 17.66
CA GLY A 419 -14.59 24.77 19.10
C GLY A 419 -15.89 25.46 19.57
N THR A 420 -16.51 26.31 18.77
CA THR A 420 -17.63 27.17 19.22
C THR A 420 -18.83 26.37 19.76
N LYS A 421 -19.20 25.25 19.13
CA LYS A 421 -20.32 24.40 19.57
C LYS A 421 -19.93 23.40 20.65
N THR A 422 -18.66 22.98 20.67
CA THR A 422 -18.09 22.10 21.70
C THR A 422 -17.73 22.86 22.98
N SER A 423 -17.83 24.20 22.98
CA SER A 423 -17.90 25.02 24.20
C SER A 423 -19.07 24.62 25.13
N ILE A 424 -20.12 24.01 24.58
CA ILE A 424 -21.22 23.44 25.36
C ILE A 424 -20.78 22.07 25.89
N PRO A 425 -20.58 21.87 27.21
CA PRO A 425 -19.98 20.64 27.74
C PRO A 425 -20.77 19.39 27.39
N LYS A 426 -22.11 19.48 27.37
CA LYS A 426 -22.99 18.37 26.94
C LYS A 426 -22.78 17.97 25.48
N HIS A 427 -22.40 18.91 24.62
CA HIS A 427 -22.14 18.63 23.21
C HIS A 427 -20.78 17.94 23.03
N ALA A 428 -19.72 18.48 23.65
CA ALA A 428 -18.40 17.85 23.68
C ALA A 428 -18.46 16.43 24.25
N LYS A 429 -19.13 16.25 25.40
CA LYS A 429 -19.33 14.95 26.04
C LYS A 429 -20.02 13.95 25.12
N LYS A 430 -21.03 14.38 24.35
CA LYS A 430 -21.73 13.50 23.39
C LYS A 430 -20.80 12.96 22.31
N LEU A 431 -19.75 13.69 21.94
CA LEU A 431 -18.76 13.27 20.94
C LEU A 431 -17.73 12.32 21.56
N VAL A 432 -17.26 12.61 22.78
CA VAL A 432 -16.39 11.71 23.54
C VAL A 432 -17.08 10.37 23.83
N ASP A 433 -18.32 10.41 24.34
CA ASP A 433 -19.15 9.21 24.59
C ASP A 433 -19.44 8.41 23.31
N ALA A 434 -19.36 9.04 22.13
CA ALA A 434 -19.50 8.36 20.84
C ALA A 434 -18.22 7.63 20.40
N GLY A 435 -17.08 7.89 21.04
CA GLY A 435 -15.78 7.29 20.75
C GLY A 435 -14.77 8.22 20.06
N LEU A 436 -14.90 9.55 20.24
CA LEU A 436 -13.91 10.51 19.74
C LEU A 436 -12.59 10.37 20.52
N ASP A 437 -11.46 10.26 19.81
CA ASP A 437 -10.14 10.07 20.43
C ASP A 437 -9.34 11.38 20.50
N VAL A 438 -9.46 12.25 19.48
CA VAL A 438 -8.67 13.50 19.36
C VAL A 438 -9.55 14.69 18.98
N ALA A 439 -9.42 15.80 19.72
CA ALA A 439 -9.98 17.10 19.34
C ALA A 439 -8.86 18.03 18.84
N PHE A 440 -8.92 18.39 17.56
CA PHE A 440 -7.99 19.30 16.92
C PHE A 440 -8.66 20.66 16.68
N ILE A 441 -8.38 21.65 17.53
CA ILE A 441 -9.13 22.90 17.61
C ILE A 441 -8.37 24.05 16.93
N SER A 442 -9.05 24.79 16.05
CA SER A 442 -8.48 25.96 15.40
C SER A 442 -8.48 27.17 16.35
N LEU A 443 -7.30 27.69 16.70
CA LEU A 443 -7.14 28.86 17.57
C LEU A 443 -5.97 29.73 17.09
N HIS A 444 -6.22 31.01 16.89
CA HIS A 444 -5.31 31.89 16.13
C HIS A 444 -4.93 33.19 16.84
N ALA A 445 -5.40 33.38 18.08
CA ALA A 445 -5.25 34.59 18.86
C ALA A 445 -5.35 34.33 20.37
N ASP A 446 -4.74 35.20 21.16
CA ASP A 446 -4.76 35.22 22.62
C ASP A 446 -5.82 36.17 23.21
N ASN A 447 -6.62 36.80 22.35
CA ASN A 447 -7.68 37.71 22.74
C ASN A 447 -8.79 37.77 21.67
N GLU A 448 -9.97 38.24 22.09
CA GLU A 448 -11.15 38.35 21.24
C GLU A 448 -10.95 39.30 20.05
N GLU A 449 -10.28 40.45 20.21
CA GLU A 449 -10.10 41.42 19.12
C GLU A 449 -9.31 40.82 17.94
N LEU A 450 -8.17 40.17 18.23
CA LEU A 450 -7.36 39.52 17.22
C LEU A 450 -8.06 38.25 16.67
N SER A 451 -8.78 37.52 17.52
CA SER A 451 -9.58 36.36 17.10
C SER A 451 -10.66 36.76 16.11
N ALA A 452 -11.39 37.84 16.36
CA ALA A 452 -12.43 38.36 15.48
C ALA A 452 -11.86 38.80 14.13
N LYS A 453 -10.66 39.42 14.10
CA LYS A 453 -9.94 39.72 12.85
C LYS A 453 -9.57 38.46 12.08
N CYS A 454 -9.11 37.42 12.80
CA CYS A 454 -8.70 36.15 12.20
C CYS A 454 -9.89 35.31 11.71
N THR A 455 -11.00 35.28 12.43
CA THR A 455 -12.13 34.38 12.16
C THR A 455 -13.31 35.07 11.46
N GLY A 456 -13.31 36.40 11.42
CA GLY A 456 -14.42 37.20 10.91
C GLY A 456 -15.67 37.16 11.81
N CYS A 457 -15.54 36.73 13.08
CA CYS A 457 -16.66 36.53 14.00
C CYS A 457 -16.30 37.03 15.42
N GLU A 458 -17.16 37.87 15.99
CA GLU A 458 -17.02 38.40 17.36
C GLU A 458 -17.75 37.49 18.38
N GLY A 459 -17.15 37.34 19.56
CA GLY A 459 -17.65 36.57 20.70
C GLY A 459 -17.43 35.06 20.60
N ASP A 460 -16.55 34.61 19.70
CA ASP A 460 -16.24 33.19 19.49
C ASP A 460 -14.94 32.75 20.17
N TRP A 461 -14.07 33.68 20.56
CA TRP A 461 -12.79 33.34 21.19
C TRP A 461 -13.01 32.64 22.53
N GLU A 462 -13.84 33.21 23.41
CA GLU A 462 -14.16 32.62 24.72
C GLU A 462 -14.78 31.23 24.59
N LYS A 463 -15.60 31.01 23.56
CA LYS A 463 -16.20 29.69 23.28
C LYS A 463 -15.14 28.68 22.84
N THR A 464 -14.22 29.10 21.99
CA THR A 464 -13.11 28.24 21.52
C THR A 464 -12.22 27.84 22.69
N VAL A 465 -11.88 28.78 23.58
CA VAL A 465 -11.13 28.54 24.83
C VAL A 465 -11.91 27.59 25.75
N ALA A 466 -13.21 27.81 25.95
CA ALA A 466 -14.05 26.92 26.75
C ALA A 466 -14.12 25.49 26.16
N SER A 467 -14.04 25.34 24.84
CA SER A 467 -13.98 24.03 24.21
C SER A 467 -12.70 23.28 24.51
N LEU A 468 -11.56 23.98 24.60
CA LEU A 468 -10.28 23.38 24.97
C LEU A 468 -10.35 22.82 26.40
N HIS A 469 -10.81 23.64 27.35
CA HIS A 469 -11.06 23.22 28.74
C HIS A 469 -12.00 22.01 28.81
N ASN A 470 -13.12 22.03 28.09
CA ASN A 470 -14.07 20.91 28.08
C ASN A 470 -13.45 19.58 27.65
N PHE A 471 -12.64 19.56 26.59
CA PHE A 471 -12.03 18.31 26.12
C PHE A 471 -10.85 17.88 26.98
N GLN A 472 -10.08 18.83 27.50
CA GLN A 472 -9.01 18.58 28.47
C GLN A 472 -9.57 17.90 29.73
N ASP A 473 -10.66 18.44 30.29
CA ASP A 473 -11.37 17.87 31.44
C ASP A 473 -11.95 16.47 31.17
N MET A 474 -12.24 16.16 29.91
CA MET A 474 -12.76 14.84 29.49
C MET A 474 -11.65 13.81 29.23
N GLY A 475 -10.38 14.20 29.30
CA GLY A 475 -9.23 13.29 29.20
C GLY A 475 -8.97 12.73 27.81
N ILE A 476 -9.53 13.34 26.76
CA ILE A 476 -9.15 13.00 25.37
C ILE A 476 -7.94 13.82 24.92
N LYS A 477 -7.27 13.39 23.85
CA LYS A 477 -6.15 14.16 23.31
C LYS A 477 -6.65 15.48 22.72
N VAL A 478 -6.02 16.59 23.10
CA VAL A 478 -6.35 17.92 22.58
C VAL A 478 -5.12 18.51 21.90
N GLU A 479 -5.33 19.03 20.69
CA GLU A 479 -4.31 19.72 19.90
C GLU A 479 -4.90 21.03 19.37
N ILE A 480 -4.09 22.07 19.19
CA ILE A 480 -4.51 23.28 18.48
C ILE A 480 -3.79 23.47 17.16
N ASN A 481 -4.51 24.04 16.19
CA ASN A 481 -3.95 24.51 14.93
C ASN A 481 -3.87 26.04 14.93
N HIS A 482 -2.66 26.59 14.85
CA HIS A 482 -2.40 28.02 14.71
C HIS A 482 -1.93 28.34 13.29
N VAL A 483 -2.82 28.93 12.47
CA VAL A 483 -2.48 29.39 11.12
C VAL A 483 -1.79 30.74 11.21
N VAL A 484 -0.52 30.78 10.81
CA VAL A 484 0.32 31.98 10.77
C VAL A 484 0.00 32.79 9.50
N SER A 485 -0.33 34.06 9.69
CA SER A 485 -0.70 35.01 8.63
C SER A 485 -0.23 36.43 8.98
N LYS A 486 -0.35 37.38 8.04
CA LYS A 486 -0.10 38.82 8.29
C LYS A 486 -0.87 39.41 9.47
N LEU A 487 -1.98 38.78 9.89
CA LEU A 487 -2.78 39.26 11.00
C LEU A 487 -2.16 38.97 12.37
N ASN A 488 -1.42 37.86 12.51
CA ASN A 488 -1.06 37.33 13.82
C ASN A 488 0.42 36.97 14.00
N TYR A 489 1.26 36.94 12.96
CA TYR A 489 2.64 36.46 13.10
C TYR A 489 3.45 37.26 14.12
N GLU A 490 3.25 38.57 14.23
CA GLU A 490 3.96 39.42 15.20
C GLU A 490 3.58 39.09 16.65
N ASN A 491 2.37 38.58 16.86
CA ASN A 491 1.82 38.26 18.17
C ASN A 491 2.19 36.83 18.63
N LEU A 492 2.88 36.02 17.80
CA LEU A 492 3.24 34.64 18.16
C LEU A 492 3.89 34.51 19.54
N PRO A 493 4.87 35.35 19.96
CA PRO A 493 5.46 35.26 21.30
C PRO A 493 4.46 35.50 22.44
N ASN A 494 3.54 36.45 22.27
CA ASN A 494 2.51 36.73 23.28
C ASN A 494 1.48 35.61 23.31
N PHE A 495 1.08 35.11 22.13
CA PHE A 495 0.15 34.01 21.99
C PHE A 495 0.64 32.75 22.71
N VAL A 496 1.89 32.33 22.48
CA VAL A 496 2.43 31.14 23.17
C VAL A 496 2.59 31.35 24.67
N THR A 497 2.88 32.59 25.11
CA THR A 497 2.94 32.93 26.54
C THR A 497 1.57 32.79 27.20
N TRP A 498 0.55 33.40 26.59
CA TRP A 498 -0.82 33.29 27.09
C TRP A 498 -1.28 31.83 27.08
N PHE A 499 -1.05 31.11 25.97
CA PHE A 499 -1.49 29.72 25.82
C PHE A 499 -0.86 28.80 26.87
N HIS A 500 0.46 28.94 27.10
CA HIS A 500 1.15 28.19 28.14
C HIS A 500 0.62 28.52 29.55
N ASN A 501 0.37 29.80 29.84
CA ASN A 501 -0.18 30.21 31.13
C ASN A 501 -1.60 29.67 31.38
N GLU A 502 -2.42 29.56 30.32
CA GLU A 502 -3.80 29.10 30.41
C GLU A 502 -3.91 27.58 30.51
N PHE A 503 -3.14 26.83 29.70
CA PHE A 503 -3.32 25.39 29.53
C PHE A 503 -2.13 24.53 30.02
N GLY A 504 -1.03 25.16 30.46
CA GLY A 504 0.23 24.46 30.75
C GLY A 504 0.76 23.73 29.52
N SER A 505 1.48 22.63 29.70
CA SER A 505 2.03 21.80 28.60
C SER A 505 1.12 20.63 28.20
N SER A 506 -0.16 20.68 28.57
CA SER A 506 -1.10 19.58 28.39
C SER A 506 -1.75 19.50 27.00
N ILE A 507 -1.73 20.61 26.25
CA ILE A 507 -2.31 20.71 24.90
C ILE A 507 -1.19 20.96 23.91
N GLN A 508 -1.10 20.12 22.89
CA GLN A 508 -0.08 20.26 21.84
C GLN A 508 -0.44 21.40 20.88
N MET A 509 0.55 22.16 20.44
CA MET A 509 0.39 23.22 19.46
C MET A 509 0.95 22.82 18.09
N SER A 510 0.24 23.16 17.01
CA SER A 510 0.74 23.06 15.65
C SER A 510 0.77 24.43 14.97
N PHE A 511 1.89 24.75 14.34
CA PHE A 511 2.06 25.96 13.53
C PHE A 511 1.90 25.61 12.05
N ALA A 512 0.85 26.15 11.43
CA ALA A 512 0.58 26.05 10.00
C ALA A 512 0.87 27.37 9.31
N PHE A 513 1.30 27.36 8.06
CA PHE A 513 1.33 28.58 7.24
C PHE A 513 -0.04 28.82 6.59
N VAL A 514 -0.38 30.07 6.35
CA VAL A 514 -1.56 30.39 5.54
C VAL A 514 -1.45 29.74 4.16
N SER A 515 -2.43 28.90 3.84
CA SER A 515 -2.52 28.20 2.56
C SER A 515 -3.39 29.01 1.59
N PRO A 516 -2.87 29.49 0.46
CA PRO A 516 -3.56 30.40 -0.48
C PRO A 516 -4.59 29.68 -1.35
N LEU A 517 -5.52 28.98 -0.70
CA LEU A 517 -6.56 28.17 -1.34
C LEU A 517 -7.93 28.72 -1.03
N TYR A 518 -8.86 28.58 -1.98
CA TYR A 518 -10.26 29.01 -1.84
C TYR A 518 -10.38 30.45 -1.32
N ARG A 519 -10.98 30.69 -0.14
CA ARG A 519 -11.17 32.04 0.38
C ARG A 519 -9.85 32.76 0.67
N ALA A 520 -8.82 32.04 1.09
CA ALA A 520 -7.48 32.62 1.25
C ALA A 520 -6.89 33.11 -0.08
N LYS A 521 -7.31 32.52 -1.21
CA LYS A 521 -6.88 32.94 -2.55
C LYS A 521 -7.45 34.30 -2.93
N ASP A 522 -8.64 34.64 -2.43
CA ASP A 522 -9.20 36.00 -2.59
C ASP A 522 -8.55 37.01 -1.61
N ASN A 523 -7.73 36.54 -0.68
CA ASN A 523 -7.10 37.31 0.38
C ASN A 523 -5.58 37.10 0.42
N LEU A 524 -4.91 37.07 -0.74
CA LEU A 524 -3.45 36.86 -0.83
C LEU A 524 -2.63 37.86 -0.02
N TRP A 525 -3.19 39.04 0.29
CA TRP A 525 -2.57 40.02 1.17
C TRP A 525 -2.26 39.47 2.57
N LEU A 526 -2.98 38.42 3.02
CA LEU A 526 -2.74 37.73 4.30
C LEU A 526 -1.46 36.92 4.34
N ILE A 527 -0.84 36.64 3.19
CA ILE A 527 0.37 35.83 3.09
C ILE A 527 1.57 36.71 3.46
N PRO A 528 2.26 36.45 4.59
CA PRO A 528 3.50 37.15 4.93
C PRO A 528 4.68 36.56 4.16
N ARG A 529 5.83 37.26 4.10
CA ARG A 529 7.07 36.60 3.68
C ARG A 529 7.54 35.65 4.78
N TYR A 530 8.19 34.53 4.45
CA TYR A 530 8.79 33.68 5.49
C TYR A 530 9.84 34.45 6.27
N SER A 531 10.63 35.29 5.60
CA SER A 531 11.63 36.16 6.24
C SER A 531 11.06 37.06 7.34
N ASP A 532 9.81 37.50 7.18
CA ASP A 532 9.12 38.37 8.16
C ASP A 532 8.59 37.55 9.34
N VAL A 533 8.15 36.32 9.08
CA VAL A 533 7.57 35.42 10.10
C VAL A 533 8.65 34.76 10.95
N MET A 534 9.74 34.28 10.33
CA MET A 534 10.73 33.43 11.00
C MET A 534 11.30 34.02 12.30
N PRO A 535 11.60 35.32 12.43
CA PRO A 535 12.06 35.90 13.70
C PRO A 535 11.08 35.71 14.85
N TYR A 536 9.77 35.86 14.59
CA TYR A 536 8.72 35.72 15.61
C TYR A 536 8.42 34.26 15.91
N LEU A 537 8.33 33.42 14.87
CA LEU A 537 8.11 31.99 15.03
C LEU A 537 9.26 31.32 15.78
N LYS A 538 10.52 31.64 15.45
CA LYS A 538 11.70 31.12 16.17
C LYS A 538 11.73 31.56 17.62
N LYS A 539 11.42 32.84 17.89
CA LYS A 539 11.27 33.33 19.27
C LYS A 539 10.17 32.58 20.04
N ALA A 540 9.02 32.35 19.42
CA ALA A 540 7.94 31.58 20.03
C ALA A 540 8.37 30.13 20.31
N MET A 541 9.03 29.47 19.36
CA MET A 541 9.59 28.13 19.54
C MET A 541 10.62 28.08 20.68
N ASP A 542 11.53 29.04 20.78
CA ASP A 542 12.50 29.11 21.88
C ASP A 542 11.82 29.25 23.25
N MET A 543 10.75 30.06 23.33
CA MET A 543 9.96 30.19 24.55
C MET A 543 9.27 28.87 24.91
N MET A 544 8.62 28.21 23.94
CA MET A 544 7.97 26.91 24.16
C MET A 544 8.96 25.82 24.57
N ARG A 545 10.15 25.79 23.96
CA ARG A 545 11.25 24.91 24.36
C ARG A 545 11.69 25.17 25.80
N SER A 546 11.77 26.44 26.21
CA SER A 546 12.16 26.79 27.59
C SER A 546 11.12 26.36 28.64
N TRP A 547 9.88 26.14 28.22
CA TRP A 547 8.79 25.67 29.08
C TRP A 547 8.48 24.18 28.94
N ASP A 548 9.24 23.45 28.11
CA ASP A 548 8.94 22.07 27.75
C ASP A 548 7.49 21.88 27.28
N HIS A 549 7.00 22.84 26.48
CA HIS A 549 5.64 22.80 25.95
C HIS A 549 5.65 22.11 24.57
N PRO A 550 4.79 21.10 24.33
CA PRO A 550 4.83 20.31 23.09
C PRO A 550 4.33 21.11 21.88
N PHE A 551 5.13 21.17 20.82
CA PHE A 551 4.72 21.79 19.56
C PHE A 551 5.31 21.12 18.31
N VAL A 552 4.65 21.37 17.17
CA VAL A 552 5.09 20.92 15.85
C VAL A 552 4.90 22.02 14.81
N VAL A 553 5.81 22.09 13.84
CA VAL A 553 5.74 22.99 12.68
C VAL A 553 5.36 22.20 11.44
N LEU A 554 4.26 22.57 10.80
CA LEU A 554 3.68 21.80 9.71
C LEU A 554 4.31 22.18 8.36
N ALA A 555 5.26 21.37 7.88
CA ALA A 555 5.83 21.46 6.53
C ALA A 555 4.79 21.15 5.46
N ARG A 556 3.87 20.19 5.70
CA ARG A 556 2.72 19.98 4.80
C ARG A 556 1.80 21.19 4.73
N ALA A 557 1.69 21.99 5.79
CA ALA A 557 0.93 23.23 5.77
C ALA A 557 1.77 24.44 5.32
N GLY A 558 2.92 24.20 4.69
CA GLY A 558 3.65 25.21 3.94
C GLY A 558 4.85 25.84 4.65
N ILE A 559 5.39 25.31 5.76
CA ILE A 559 6.64 25.83 6.34
C ILE A 559 7.83 24.92 5.99
N PRO A 560 8.64 25.23 4.96
CA PRO A 560 9.70 24.31 4.51
C PRO A 560 10.92 24.33 5.45
N TRP A 561 11.66 23.22 5.52
CA TRP A 561 12.85 23.07 6.39
C TRP A 561 13.94 24.12 6.17
N CYS A 562 14.10 24.61 4.94
CA CYS A 562 15.07 25.67 4.64
C CYS A 562 14.78 26.98 5.40
N GLN A 563 13.55 27.19 5.88
CA GLN A 563 13.18 28.32 6.75
C GLN A 563 13.43 28.01 8.25
N LEU A 564 13.50 26.73 8.61
CA LEU A 564 13.72 26.23 9.98
C LEU A 564 15.21 25.99 10.30
N ARG A 565 16.13 26.64 9.59
CA ARG A 565 17.57 26.60 9.90
C ARG A 565 17.88 27.07 11.31
N GLY A 566 18.97 26.56 11.88
CA GLY A 566 19.44 26.88 13.23
C GLY A 566 18.95 25.91 14.29
N GLY A 567 18.72 24.65 13.92
CA GLY A 567 18.29 23.59 14.84
C GLY A 567 16.77 23.49 15.06
N TYR A 568 15.97 24.19 14.25
CA TYR A 568 14.51 24.12 14.35
C TYR A 568 13.89 23.05 13.42
N GLN A 569 14.67 22.47 12.50
CA GLN A 569 14.19 21.45 11.57
C GLN A 569 13.60 20.21 12.28
N GLN A 570 14.11 19.84 13.46
CA GLN A 570 13.61 18.71 14.26
C GLN A 570 12.17 18.87 14.76
N TYR A 571 11.66 20.10 14.84
CA TYR A 571 10.29 20.39 15.28
C TYR A 571 9.29 20.33 14.12
N SER A 572 9.76 20.04 12.91
CA SER A 572 8.89 19.92 11.75
C SER A 572 8.23 18.55 11.66
N ASP A 573 6.96 18.51 11.24
CA ASP A 573 6.26 17.26 10.94
C ASP A 573 6.90 16.46 9.78
N LEU A 574 7.77 17.07 8.96
CA LEU A 574 8.41 16.38 7.84
C LEU A 574 9.25 15.18 8.30
N THR A 575 9.83 15.24 9.50
CA THR A 575 10.56 14.10 10.10
C THR A 575 9.62 12.91 10.32
N GLN A 576 8.33 13.17 10.56
CA GLN A 576 7.29 12.19 10.87
C GLN A 576 6.56 11.66 9.62
N ILE A 577 6.64 12.38 8.50
CA ILE A 577 5.80 12.16 7.30
C ILE A 577 6.53 11.43 6.17
N ALA A 578 7.82 11.11 6.30
CA ALA A 578 8.58 10.40 5.26
C ALA A 578 7.93 9.08 4.78
N ASN A 579 7.04 8.49 5.60
CA ASN A 579 6.28 7.26 5.30
C ASN A 579 4.80 7.47 4.96
N GLU A 580 4.26 8.71 5.05
CA GLU A 580 2.86 9.00 4.77
C GLU A 580 2.71 9.74 3.43
N ALA A 581 1.98 9.12 2.51
CA ALA A 581 1.77 9.56 1.13
C ALA A 581 1.42 11.06 0.98
N HIS A 582 1.83 11.61 -0.16
CA HIS A 582 1.49 12.91 -0.74
C HIS A 582 0.20 13.57 -0.21
N SER A 583 0.28 14.85 0.16
CA SER A 583 -0.90 15.61 0.59
C SER A 583 -1.83 15.95 -0.59
N GLU A 584 -3.14 16.09 -0.35
CA GLU A 584 -4.13 16.46 -1.40
C GLU A 584 -3.73 17.73 -2.17
N ASP A 585 -2.91 18.60 -1.58
CA ASP A 585 -2.50 19.89 -2.15
C ASP A 585 -1.07 19.91 -2.72
N ASP A 586 -0.34 18.79 -2.76
CA ASP A 586 1.05 18.75 -3.24
C ASP A 586 1.19 19.26 -4.69
N TYR A 587 0.21 18.99 -5.55
CA TYR A 587 0.19 19.49 -6.94
C TYR A 587 0.05 21.02 -7.04
N LYS A 588 -0.34 21.70 -5.95
CA LYS A 588 -0.47 23.16 -5.85
C LYS A 588 0.79 23.83 -5.31
N LYS A 589 1.79 23.03 -4.94
CA LYS A 589 3.08 23.53 -4.49
C LYS A 589 4.13 23.45 -5.60
N ASN A 590 5.19 24.22 -5.46
CA ASN A 590 6.31 24.26 -6.38
C ASN A 590 7.63 24.33 -5.61
N LYS A 591 8.71 23.98 -6.30
CA LYS A 591 10.10 24.13 -5.88
C LYS A 591 10.81 24.97 -6.93
N GLY A 592 11.54 25.99 -6.47
CA GLY A 592 12.31 26.86 -7.37
C GLY A 592 13.46 26.10 -8.03
N GLU A 593 14.05 26.70 -9.06
CA GLU A 593 15.19 26.12 -9.79
C GLU A 593 16.35 25.78 -8.85
N GLN A 594 16.64 26.67 -7.90
CA GLN A 594 17.69 26.46 -6.91
C GLN A 594 17.47 25.22 -6.04
N CYS A 595 16.23 24.76 -5.87
CA CYS A 595 15.94 23.61 -5.02
C CYS A 595 16.48 22.29 -5.60
N LYS A 596 16.81 22.21 -6.89
CA LYS A 596 17.27 20.97 -7.53
C LYS A 596 18.53 20.38 -6.89
N ASP A 597 19.37 21.23 -6.32
CA ASP A 597 20.60 20.83 -5.63
C ASP A 597 20.39 20.61 -4.11
N CYS A 598 19.14 20.63 -3.63
CA CYS A 598 18.81 20.47 -2.23
C CYS A 598 18.85 19.01 -1.78
N THR A 599 19.53 18.73 -0.67
CA THR A 599 19.70 17.36 -0.15
C THR A 599 18.38 16.65 0.18
N ILE A 600 17.35 17.41 0.59
CA ILE A 600 16.02 16.87 0.92
C ILE A 600 14.99 17.10 -0.19
N TYR A 601 15.43 17.28 -1.44
CA TYR A 601 14.55 17.64 -2.56
C TYR A 601 13.33 16.73 -2.64
N ASP A 602 13.50 15.41 -2.60
CA ASP A 602 12.41 14.46 -2.77
C ASP A 602 11.43 14.43 -1.59
N LEU A 603 11.89 14.77 -0.38
CA LEU A 603 11.07 14.79 0.83
C LEU A 603 10.29 16.10 0.97
N CYS A 604 10.86 17.22 0.55
CA CYS A 604 10.25 18.53 0.73
C CYS A 604 8.96 18.66 -0.12
N PRO A 605 7.81 19.08 0.45
CA PRO A 605 6.59 19.31 -0.34
C PRO A 605 6.64 20.60 -1.17
N GLY A 606 7.63 21.47 -0.95
CA GLY A 606 7.72 22.80 -1.58
C GLY A 606 6.82 23.85 -0.92
N VAL A 607 6.65 24.98 -1.58
CA VAL A 607 5.77 26.09 -1.14
C VAL A 607 4.64 26.29 -2.14
N PHE A 608 3.54 26.92 -1.74
CA PHE A 608 2.41 27.15 -2.64
C PHE A 608 2.80 28.02 -3.84
N LYS A 609 2.27 27.69 -5.02
CA LYS A 609 2.55 28.43 -6.27
C LYS A 609 2.24 29.92 -6.16
N GLU A 610 1.14 30.26 -5.51
CA GLU A 610 0.77 31.66 -5.26
C GLU A 610 1.82 32.41 -4.42
N TYR A 611 2.62 31.73 -3.58
CA TYR A 611 3.72 32.38 -2.85
C TYR A 611 4.83 32.85 -3.81
N GLU A 612 5.25 31.96 -4.72
CA GLU A 612 6.25 32.26 -5.75
C GLU A 612 5.79 33.43 -6.63
N GLU A 613 4.50 33.49 -6.99
CA GLU A 613 3.93 34.59 -7.77
C GLU A 613 3.99 35.95 -7.05
N ILE A 614 3.85 35.97 -5.71
CA ILE A 614 3.83 37.21 -4.92
C ILE A 614 5.25 37.69 -4.59
N TYR A 615 6.12 36.76 -4.19
CA TYR A 615 7.39 37.10 -3.53
C TYR A 615 8.64 36.55 -4.22
N GLY A 616 8.49 35.67 -5.21
CA GLY A 616 9.58 34.92 -5.81
C GLY A 616 10.09 33.79 -4.90
N MET A 617 11.17 33.13 -5.34
CA MET A 617 11.77 32.00 -4.63
C MET A 617 13.11 32.33 -3.94
N ASP A 618 13.58 33.57 -4.01
CA ASP A 618 14.94 33.96 -3.60
C ASP A 618 15.28 33.67 -2.13
N GLU A 619 14.28 33.68 -1.24
CA GLU A 619 14.48 33.43 0.19
C GLU A 619 14.55 31.94 0.57
N PHE A 620 14.36 31.03 -0.40
CA PHE A 620 14.51 29.58 -0.19
C PHE A 620 15.89 29.13 -0.62
N VAL A 621 16.74 28.89 0.37
CA VAL A 621 18.11 28.42 0.17
C VAL A 621 18.15 26.89 0.31
N PRO A 622 18.68 26.15 -0.67
CA PRO A 622 18.87 24.70 -0.61
C PRO A 622 19.66 24.27 0.63
N LEU A 623 19.29 23.13 1.21
CA LEU A 623 20.02 22.56 2.35
C LEU A 623 21.18 21.71 1.84
N GLU A 624 22.38 22.01 2.34
CA GLU A 624 23.58 21.20 2.10
C GLU A 624 23.62 20.00 3.05
N GLY A 625 24.31 18.91 2.67
CA GLY A 625 24.37 17.68 3.46
C GLY A 625 24.90 17.87 4.89
N SER A 626 25.82 18.81 5.10
CA SER A 626 26.34 19.17 6.44
C SER A 626 25.33 19.93 7.31
N GLU A 627 24.30 20.54 6.72
CA GLU A 627 23.24 21.24 7.45
C GLU A 627 22.13 20.29 7.95
N LEU A 628 22.25 19.00 7.60
CA LEU A 628 21.40 17.91 8.06
C LEU A 628 21.97 17.19 9.28
N GLU A 629 23.14 17.60 9.80
CA GLU A 629 23.63 17.25 11.14
C GLU A 629 22.73 17.90 12.21
N VAL A 630 21.45 17.50 12.21
CA VAL A 630 20.53 17.79 13.27
C VAL A 630 20.90 16.84 14.39
N SER A 631 21.60 17.36 15.40
CA SER A 631 21.64 16.69 16.70
C SER A 631 20.20 16.67 17.21
N VAL A 632 19.45 15.62 16.91
CA VAL A 632 18.12 15.42 17.48
C VAL A 632 18.37 15.14 18.95
N LYS A 633 18.31 16.19 19.75
CA LYS A 633 18.33 16.08 21.21
C LYS A 633 16.94 15.59 21.61
N GLU A 634 16.80 14.27 21.60
CA GLU A 634 15.56 13.55 21.88
C GLU A 634 14.40 13.92 20.95
N PRO A 635 13.49 12.99 20.63
CA PRO A 635 12.28 13.36 19.93
C PRO A 635 11.50 14.37 20.79
N VAL A 636 11.29 15.59 20.27
CA VAL A 636 10.40 16.60 20.90
C VAL A 636 8.95 16.10 20.96
N ASN A 637 8.67 14.97 20.33
CA ASN A 637 7.36 14.35 20.35
C ASN A 637 7.42 12.96 21.01
N PRO A 638 7.05 12.84 22.30
CA PRO A 638 6.81 11.54 22.94
C PRO A 638 5.65 10.76 22.29
N TRP A 639 4.86 11.39 21.42
CA TRP A 639 3.54 10.90 20.99
C TRP A 639 3.46 10.56 19.50
N TYR A 640 4.52 10.82 18.72
CA TYR A 640 4.75 10.27 17.38
C TYR A 640 6.23 9.90 17.28
N GLY A 641 6.53 8.66 17.65
CA GLY A 641 7.90 8.18 17.80
C GLY A 641 8.63 8.02 16.48
N ILE A 642 9.71 8.79 16.30
CA ILE A 642 10.83 8.46 15.40
C ILE A 642 12.12 8.83 16.13
N VAL A 643 13.08 7.92 16.12
CA VAL A 643 14.41 8.09 16.73
C VAL A 643 15.39 8.61 15.65
N PRO A 644 16.24 9.61 15.95
CA PRO A 644 17.22 10.23 15.04
C PRO A 644 18.10 9.33 14.16
N ASP A 645 18.44 8.13 14.62
CA ASP A 645 19.47 7.29 14.02
C ASP A 645 19.07 6.69 12.64
N GLN A 646 17.82 6.93 12.23
CA GLN A 646 17.29 6.47 10.94
C GLN A 646 17.74 7.33 9.74
N ILE A 647 18.26 8.54 9.95
CA ILE A 647 18.62 9.45 8.83
C ILE A 647 20.01 9.14 8.23
N GLU A 648 21.00 8.77 9.04
CA GLU A 648 22.34 8.42 8.53
C GLU A 648 22.37 7.04 7.84
N THR A 649 21.47 6.14 8.23
CA THR A 649 21.35 4.79 7.66
C THR A 649 20.73 4.82 6.25
N LEU A 650 19.91 5.83 5.94
CA LEU A 650 19.23 5.98 4.65
C LEU A 650 20.15 6.40 3.49
N VAL A 651 21.23 7.12 3.77
CA VAL A 651 22.12 7.69 2.72
C VAL A 651 23.15 6.68 2.19
N ARG A 652 23.37 5.55 2.88
CA ARG A 652 24.35 4.52 2.47
C ARG A 652 23.78 3.29 1.78
N TRP A 653 22.46 3.11 1.76
CA TRP A 653 21.82 1.84 1.33
C TRP A 653 21.24 1.84 -0.09
N GLU A 654 21.44 2.90 -0.89
CA GLU A 654 20.94 2.97 -2.27
C GLU A 654 21.87 2.38 -3.34
N HIS A 655 22.47 1.23 -3.06
CA HIS A 655 22.83 0.33 -4.14
C HIS A 655 22.35 -1.09 -3.81
N GLU A 656 21.24 -1.45 -4.45
CA GLU A 656 20.71 -2.80 -4.70
C GLU A 656 19.46 -3.25 -3.87
N ARG A 657 18.26 -2.78 -4.27
CA ARG A 657 16.95 -3.13 -3.65
C ARG A 657 16.44 -4.55 -3.96
N VAL A 658 16.06 -5.30 -2.92
CA VAL A 658 15.15 -6.47 -2.91
C VAL A 658 13.74 -5.98 -2.51
N ASP A 659 12.68 -6.41 -3.21
CA ASP A 659 11.27 -6.07 -2.92
C ASP A 659 10.67 -7.06 -1.89
N TRP A 660 11.05 -6.88 -0.63
CA TRP A 660 10.58 -7.70 0.49
C TRP A 660 9.03 -7.74 0.63
N PRO A 661 8.29 -6.66 0.38
CA PRO A 661 6.83 -6.71 0.34
C PRO A 661 6.28 -7.72 -0.68
N ALA A 662 6.82 -7.78 -1.90
CA ALA A 662 6.38 -8.73 -2.93
C ALA A 662 6.74 -10.19 -2.59
N VAL A 663 7.89 -10.40 -1.95
CA VAL A 663 8.31 -11.72 -1.45
C VAL A 663 7.38 -12.21 -0.34
N ASN A 664 7.01 -11.33 0.61
CA ASN A 664 6.08 -11.68 1.69
C ASN A 664 4.65 -11.92 1.18
N ASP A 665 4.16 -11.09 0.25
CA ASP A 665 2.82 -11.25 -0.36
C ASP A 665 2.69 -12.57 -1.14
N ALA A 666 3.71 -12.96 -1.90
CA ALA A 666 3.75 -14.26 -2.55
C ALA A 666 3.83 -15.40 -1.54
N TRP A 667 4.59 -15.25 -0.46
CA TRP A 667 4.69 -16.26 0.57
C TRP A 667 3.35 -16.52 1.28
N GLU A 668 2.64 -15.47 1.69
CA GLU A 668 1.30 -15.56 2.28
C GLU A 668 0.29 -16.21 1.32
N LYS A 669 0.36 -15.86 0.02
CA LYS A 669 -0.45 -16.51 -1.03
C LYS A 669 -0.13 -17.99 -1.19
N GLY A 670 1.13 -18.38 -1.07
CA GLY A 670 1.56 -19.77 -1.11
C GLY A 670 1.07 -20.59 0.08
N CYS A 671 1.17 -20.04 1.30
CA CYS A 671 0.65 -20.68 2.51
C CYS A 671 -0.88 -20.82 2.46
N LYS A 672 -1.58 -19.80 1.96
CA LYS A 672 -3.02 -19.84 1.75
C LYS A 672 -3.44 -20.90 0.72
N ALA A 673 -2.74 -20.98 -0.41
CA ALA A 673 -2.95 -22.01 -1.42
C ALA A 673 -2.79 -23.42 -0.84
N LEU A 674 -1.84 -23.61 0.08
CA LEU A 674 -1.66 -24.86 0.81
C LEU A 674 -2.81 -25.21 1.74
N GLN A 675 -3.31 -24.25 2.52
CA GLN A 675 -4.52 -24.43 3.36
C GLN A 675 -5.72 -24.86 2.53
N ASP A 676 -5.82 -24.30 1.31
CA ASP A 676 -6.90 -24.57 0.36
C ASP A 676 -6.68 -25.87 -0.46
N GLY A 677 -5.55 -26.56 -0.28
CA GLY A 677 -5.20 -27.81 -0.97
C GLY A 677 -4.67 -27.64 -2.40
N ASP A 678 -4.40 -26.39 -2.83
CA ASP A 678 -3.82 -26.06 -4.12
C ASP A 678 -2.28 -26.12 -4.06
N LEU A 679 -1.78 -27.35 -4.21
CA LEU A 679 -0.35 -27.66 -4.20
C LEU A 679 0.40 -26.99 -5.36
N GLU A 680 -0.26 -26.68 -6.48
CA GLU A 680 0.40 -26.12 -7.67
C GLU A 680 0.58 -24.60 -7.54
N GLU A 681 -0.44 -23.88 -7.07
CA GLU A 681 -0.34 -22.46 -6.75
C GLU A 681 0.58 -22.22 -5.55
N ALA A 682 0.53 -23.09 -4.54
CA ALA A 682 1.50 -23.07 -3.45
C ALA A 682 2.93 -23.18 -4.00
N ARG A 683 3.21 -24.15 -4.88
CA ARG A 683 4.55 -24.27 -5.50
C ARG A 683 4.93 -23.00 -6.27
N ARG A 684 4.01 -22.43 -7.05
CA ARG A 684 4.29 -21.24 -7.88
C ARG A 684 4.64 -20.02 -7.03
N GLN A 685 3.82 -19.76 -6.02
CA GLN A 685 3.99 -18.62 -5.11
C GLN A 685 5.22 -18.78 -4.23
N GLY A 686 5.48 -19.99 -3.74
CA GLY A 686 6.70 -20.28 -3.00
C GLY A 686 7.97 -20.20 -3.87
N THR A 687 7.92 -20.61 -5.15
CA THR A 687 9.05 -20.46 -6.10
C THR A 687 9.36 -18.98 -6.35
N PHE A 688 8.31 -18.17 -6.55
CA PHE A 688 8.42 -16.72 -6.77
C PHE A 688 8.93 -15.99 -5.53
N ALA A 689 8.38 -16.27 -4.35
CA ALA A 689 8.83 -15.67 -3.09
C ALA A 689 10.32 -15.97 -2.82
N MET A 690 10.80 -17.13 -3.25
CA MET A 690 12.18 -17.54 -3.06
C MET A 690 13.12 -17.09 -4.20
N GLY A 691 12.59 -16.44 -5.24
CA GLY A 691 13.37 -15.89 -6.34
C GLY A 691 14.05 -16.94 -7.24
N PHE A 692 13.54 -18.18 -7.26
CA PHE A 692 14.07 -19.25 -8.11
C PHE A 692 13.47 -19.16 -9.52
N GLU A 693 14.27 -19.48 -10.53
CA GLU A 693 13.83 -19.45 -11.94
C GLU A 693 13.07 -20.72 -12.34
N GLU A 694 13.49 -21.90 -11.86
CA GLU A 694 12.83 -23.19 -12.16
C GLU A 694 13.10 -24.23 -11.05
N VAL A 695 12.07 -25.00 -10.68
CA VAL A 695 12.19 -26.20 -9.84
C VAL A 695 11.28 -27.32 -10.37
N PRO A 696 11.71 -28.60 -10.43
CA PRO A 696 10.88 -29.68 -10.97
C PRO A 696 9.62 -29.94 -10.13
N ALA A 697 8.50 -30.19 -10.81
CA ALA A 697 7.23 -30.55 -10.18
C ALA A 697 7.30 -31.96 -9.57
N LEU A 698 7.34 -32.05 -8.23
CA LEU A 698 7.26 -33.30 -7.48
C LEU A 698 6.43 -33.10 -6.21
N GLU A 699 5.54 -34.06 -5.93
CA GLU A 699 4.50 -33.97 -4.89
C GLU A 699 5.05 -33.68 -3.49
N ALA A 700 4.25 -32.97 -2.70
CA ALA A 700 4.52 -32.65 -1.31
C ALA A 700 4.71 -33.95 -0.50
N VAL A 701 5.90 -34.13 0.09
CA VAL A 701 6.14 -35.18 1.08
C VAL A 701 6.18 -34.50 2.44
N SER A 702 5.18 -34.75 3.26
CA SER A 702 5.17 -34.32 4.66
C SER A 702 6.34 -34.97 5.39
N ASN A 703 7.17 -34.19 6.09
CA ASN A 703 8.05 -34.75 7.11
C ASN A 703 8.08 -33.86 8.35
N GLU A 704 7.97 -34.55 9.47
CA GLU A 704 7.81 -34.04 10.84
C GLU A 704 9.06 -33.32 11.38
N GLN A 705 8.77 -32.34 12.25
CA GLN A 705 9.50 -31.88 13.45
C GLN A 705 11.02 -32.09 13.51
N THR A 706 11.80 -31.00 13.48
CA THR A 706 13.24 -31.06 13.82
C THR A 706 13.81 -29.92 14.68
N SER A 707 13.14 -28.78 14.87
CA SER A 707 13.69 -27.69 15.70
C SER A 707 13.46 -27.87 17.21
N ASP A 708 12.35 -28.49 17.59
CA ASP A 708 11.92 -28.56 18.99
C ASP A 708 12.84 -29.45 19.86
N ASP A 709 13.54 -30.39 19.24
CA ASP A 709 14.36 -31.40 19.90
C ASP A 709 15.63 -30.87 20.60
N VAL A 710 16.26 -29.80 20.09
CA VAL A 710 17.51 -29.25 20.68
C VAL A 710 17.19 -28.26 21.78
N SER A 711 16.24 -27.36 21.55
CA SER A 711 15.80 -26.39 22.57
C SER A 711 15.24 -27.09 23.80
N MET A 712 14.47 -28.16 23.61
CA MET A 712 13.93 -28.95 24.73
C MET A 712 15.03 -29.67 25.52
N GLN A 713 16.07 -30.21 24.86
CA GLN A 713 17.23 -30.81 25.54
C GLN A 713 18.04 -29.78 26.33
N ILE A 714 18.20 -28.56 25.81
CA ILE A 714 18.86 -27.47 26.52
C ILE A 714 18.03 -27.02 27.72
N GLU A 715 16.71 -26.84 27.56
CA GLU A 715 15.79 -26.48 28.64
C GLU A 715 15.74 -27.54 29.74
N ASP A 716 15.65 -28.82 29.37
CA ASP A 716 15.66 -29.94 30.32
C ASP A 716 17.00 -30.01 31.05
N GLY A 717 18.12 -29.79 30.35
CA GLY A 717 19.44 -29.65 30.96
C GLY A 717 19.49 -28.48 31.95
N ILE A 718 18.94 -27.33 31.58
CA ILE A 718 18.91 -26.13 32.41
C ILE A 718 18.12 -26.41 33.70
N ARG A 719 16.93 -26.99 33.56
CA ARG A 719 16.07 -27.39 34.68
C ARG A 719 16.70 -28.49 35.54
N ALA A 720 17.44 -29.42 34.95
CA ALA A 720 18.15 -30.49 35.67
C ALA A 720 19.28 -29.94 36.54
N GLN A 721 19.97 -28.88 36.07
CA GLN A 721 20.91 -28.11 36.89
C GLN A 721 20.21 -27.20 37.92
N GLY A 722 18.87 -27.17 37.91
CA GLY A 722 18.03 -26.40 38.81
C GLY A 722 17.83 -24.95 38.39
N TYR A 723 18.39 -24.50 37.26
CA TYR A 723 18.31 -23.12 36.76
C TYR A 723 17.14 -22.90 35.80
N ASP A 724 16.87 -21.63 35.48
CA ASP A 724 15.77 -21.24 34.60
C ASP A 724 16.29 -20.80 33.22
N ARG A 725 17.57 -20.38 33.13
CA ARG A 725 18.17 -19.88 31.87
C ARG A 725 19.64 -20.28 31.72
N MET A 726 20.10 -20.37 30.47
CA MET A 726 21.50 -20.70 30.13
C MET A 726 22.51 -19.68 30.68
N GLU A 727 22.10 -18.41 30.79
CA GLU A 727 22.96 -17.34 31.32
C GLU A 727 23.37 -17.59 32.78
N GLU A 728 22.48 -18.19 33.57
CA GLU A 728 22.75 -18.55 34.96
C GLU A 728 23.84 -19.63 35.05
N ILE A 729 23.78 -20.62 34.16
CA ILE A 729 24.76 -21.71 34.07
C ILE A 729 26.13 -21.15 33.67
N SER A 730 26.17 -20.30 32.65
CA SER A 730 27.40 -19.64 32.18
C SER A 730 28.03 -18.78 33.29
N TYR A 731 27.21 -18.09 34.08
CA TYR A 731 27.67 -17.32 35.23
C TYR A 731 28.21 -18.20 36.36
N ILE A 732 27.49 -19.24 36.75
CA ILE A 732 27.90 -20.14 37.84
C ILE A 732 29.18 -20.89 37.49
N ALA A 733 29.33 -21.30 36.23
CA ALA A 733 30.55 -21.89 35.69
C ALA A 733 31.74 -20.91 35.61
N GLY A 734 31.51 -19.60 35.82
CA GLY A 734 32.55 -18.57 35.81
C GLY A 734 32.89 -18.02 34.43
N LEU A 735 32.09 -18.32 33.41
CA LEU A 735 32.25 -17.82 32.05
C LEU A 735 31.76 -16.38 31.89
N LYS A 736 30.74 -16.00 32.67
CA LYS A 736 30.29 -14.61 32.79
C LYS A 736 30.76 -14.04 34.15
N PRO A 737 31.45 -12.89 34.18
CA PRO A 737 31.74 -12.19 35.42
C PRO A 737 30.49 -11.54 36.03
N VAL A 738 29.49 -11.19 35.21
CA VAL A 738 28.21 -10.61 35.63
C VAL A 738 27.06 -11.34 34.93
N LEU A 739 26.09 -11.81 35.71
CA LEU A 739 24.79 -12.27 35.23
C LEU A 739 23.84 -11.09 35.12
N TYR A 740 23.11 -10.97 34.02
CA TYR A 740 22.07 -9.97 33.80
C TYR A 740 20.77 -10.70 33.48
N LEU A 741 19.66 -10.30 34.10
CA LEU A 741 18.33 -10.84 33.84
C LEU A 741 17.31 -9.71 33.87
N THR A 742 16.32 -9.76 32.97
CA THR A 742 15.08 -8.99 33.11
C THR A 742 14.04 -9.87 33.81
N LEU A 743 13.54 -9.40 34.97
CA LEU A 743 12.65 -10.15 35.85
C LEU A 743 11.41 -9.32 36.21
N PRO A 744 10.20 -9.92 36.28
CA PRO A 744 9.05 -9.26 36.91
C PRO A 744 9.36 -8.89 38.37
N PHE A 745 8.81 -7.76 38.86
CA PHE A 745 9.10 -7.27 40.23
C PHE A 745 8.86 -8.31 41.33
N GLU A 746 7.81 -9.11 41.20
CA GLU A 746 7.45 -10.17 42.14
C GLU A 746 8.47 -11.32 42.21
N GLN A 747 9.32 -11.49 41.19
CA GLN A 747 10.34 -12.54 41.16
C GLN A 747 11.69 -12.08 41.71
N VAL A 748 11.92 -10.77 41.85
CA VAL A 748 13.22 -10.19 42.25
C VAL A 748 13.74 -10.79 43.56
N GLU A 749 12.90 -10.89 44.59
CA GLU A 749 13.33 -11.42 45.89
C GLU A 749 13.58 -12.94 45.88
N LYS A 750 12.84 -13.68 45.05
CA LYS A 750 13.10 -15.11 44.81
C LYS A 750 14.51 -15.31 44.22
N TYR A 751 14.87 -14.53 43.21
CA TYR A 751 16.20 -14.60 42.60
C TYR A 751 17.29 -14.01 43.51
N ARG A 752 16.99 -13.00 44.33
CA ARG A 752 17.93 -12.50 45.35
C ARG A 752 18.30 -13.58 46.36
N ALA A 753 17.30 -14.35 46.83
CA ALA A 753 17.54 -15.47 47.74
C ALA A 753 18.32 -16.62 47.06
N ARG A 754 18.08 -16.86 45.77
CA ARG A 754 18.77 -17.88 44.97
C ARG A 754 20.29 -17.64 44.88
N TYR A 755 20.72 -16.38 44.82
CA TYR A 755 22.13 -15.97 44.73
C TYR A 755 22.69 -15.48 46.07
N MET A 756 22.18 -15.99 47.18
CA MET A 756 22.64 -15.65 48.52
C MET A 756 24.15 -15.95 48.66
N GLY A 757 24.95 -14.90 48.95
CA GLY A 757 26.42 -14.98 49.01
C GLY A 757 27.14 -14.37 47.80
N HIS A 758 26.39 -13.93 46.78
CA HIS A 758 26.88 -13.11 45.68
C HIS A 758 26.42 -11.66 45.86
N HIS A 759 27.06 -10.71 45.17
CA HIS A 759 26.59 -9.33 45.14
C HIS A 759 25.50 -9.16 44.09
N VAL A 760 24.36 -8.57 44.47
CA VAL A 760 23.17 -8.42 43.63
C VAL A 760 22.77 -6.95 43.58
N GLU A 761 22.78 -6.38 42.38
CA GLU A 761 22.27 -5.06 42.08
C GLU A 761 20.95 -5.19 41.30
N VAL A 762 19.97 -4.40 41.69
CA VAL A 762 18.68 -4.35 40.98
C VAL A 762 18.46 -2.91 40.53
N VAL A 763 18.18 -2.75 39.25
CA VAL A 763 17.78 -1.47 38.68
C VAL A 763 16.31 -1.60 38.32
N GLN A 764 15.48 -0.87 39.06
CA GLN A 764 14.05 -0.77 38.83
C GLN A 764 13.78 0.62 38.27
N ALA A 765 12.88 0.74 37.31
CA ALA A 765 12.39 2.05 36.90
C ALA A 765 11.58 2.63 38.07
N GLU A 766 11.96 3.80 38.58
CA GLU A 766 11.08 4.55 39.48
C GLU A 766 9.87 5.07 38.71
N GLU A 767 8.78 5.37 39.42
CA GLU A 767 7.55 5.87 38.80
C GLU A 767 7.85 7.21 38.08
N GLY A 768 7.89 7.18 36.74
CA GLY A 768 8.22 8.34 35.91
C GLY A 768 9.65 8.38 35.35
N GLU A 769 10.52 7.39 35.62
CA GLU A 769 11.84 7.29 34.97
C GLU A 769 11.81 6.33 33.76
N SER A 770 12.41 6.78 32.65
CA SER A 770 12.70 5.94 31.48
C SER A 770 14.12 5.38 31.60
N LEU A 771 14.25 4.12 32.03
CA LEU A 771 15.49 3.37 31.85
C LEU A 771 15.56 2.95 30.37
N GLY A 772 16.55 3.43 29.63
CA GLY A 772 16.73 3.09 28.22
C GLY A 772 16.69 1.58 27.95
N ASN A 773 16.21 1.19 26.76
CA ASN A 773 16.06 -0.19 26.26
C ASN A 773 14.78 -0.95 26.64
N GLY A 774 13.62 -0.27 26.69
CA GLY A 774 12.34 -0.93 26.42
C GLY A 774 11.83 -1.93 27.47
N VAL A 775 12.16 -1.76 28.74
CA VAL A 775 11.57 -2.58 29.81
C VAL A 775 10.08 -2.29 29.94
N ALA A 776 9.26 -3.34 29.78
CA ALA A 776 7.83 -3.26 30.03
C ALA A 776 7.54 -2.87 31.48
N THR A 777 6.56 -2.00 31.70
CA THR A 777 6.07 -1.62 33.03
C THR A 777 5.83 -2.87 33.90
N GLY A 778 6.49 -2.94 35.07
CA GLY A 778 6.40 -4.08 36.00
C GLY A 778 7.63 -5.01 36.06
N HIS A 779 8.72 -4.70 35.36
CA HIS A 779 9.95 -5.50 35.34
C HIS A 779 11.17 -4.73 35.85
N ALA A 780 12.16 -5.45 36.37
CA ALA A 780 13.44 -4.95 36.86
C ALA A 780 14.61 -5.58 36.11
N HIS A 781 15.69 -4.82 35.94
CA HIS A 781 16.99 -5.34 35.55
C HIS A 781 17.72 -5.87 36.79
N PHE A 782 18.19 -7.12 36.72
CA PHE A 782 18.77 -7.85 37.83
C PHE A 782 20.20 -8.26 37.48
N PHE A 783 21.19 -7.74 38.21
CA PHE A 783 22.62 -7.96 37.95
C PHE A 783 23.27 -8.71 39.13
N VAL A 784 24.01 -9.80 38.85
CA VAL A 784 24.68 -10.61 39.89
C VAL A 784 26.16 -10.80 39.58
N SER A 785 27.02 -10.61 40.58
CA SER A 785 28.48 -10.79 40.44
C SER A 785 29.11 -11.33 41.74
N LYS A 786 30.19 -12.12 41.61
CA LYS A 786 31.05 -12.50 42.76
C LYS A 786 31.95 -11.33 43.19
N ASP A 787 32.17 -10.38 42.28
CA ASP A 787 32.92 -9.14 42.49
C ASP A 787 31.93 -7.97 42.56
N PRO A 788 31.75 -7.34 43.75
CA PRO A 788 30.76 -6.29 43.94
C PRO A 788 31.01 -5.07 43.06
N GLU A 789 32.27 -4.75 42.71
CA GLU A 789 32.59 -3.57 41.89
C GLU A 789 32.00 -3.70 40.48
N LYS A 790 32.00 -4.91 39.91
CA LYS A 790 31.48 -5.16 38.56
C LYS A 790 29.95 -5.07 38.47
N ALA A 791 29.22 -5.63 39.43
CA ALA A 791 27.76 -5.54 39.45
C ALA A 791 27.29 -4.09 39.66
N GLN A 792 27.94 -3.35 40.56
CA GLN A 792 27.65 -1.93 40.78
C GLN A 792 27.96 -1.07 39.56
N PHE A 793 29.06 -1.34 38.87
CA PHE A 793 29.43 -0.59 37.68
C PHE A 793 28.43 -0.81 36.54
N VAL A 794 28.06 -2.05 36.23
CA VAL A 794 27.08 -2.33 35.16
C VAL A 794 25.71 -1.73 35.49
N ALA A 795 25.25 -1.86 36.74
CA ALA A 795 24.00 -1.24 37.19
C ALA A 795 24.04 0.30 37.08
N LYS A 796 25.18 0.92 37.39
CA LYS A 796 25.38 2.37 37.21
C LYS A 796 25.32 2.79 35.75
N VAL A 797 25.91 2.02 34.85
CA VAL A 797 25.88 2.29 33.40
C VAL A 797 24.41 2.25 32.92
N TYR A 798 23.66 1.20 33.24
CA TYR A 798 22.23 1.11 32.89
C TYR A 798 21.36 2.23 33.48
N ARG A 799 21.68 2.74 34.68
CA ARG A 799 20.98 3.91 35.27
C ARG A 799 21.26 5.23 34.55
N SER A 800 22.28 5.32 33.70
CA SER A 800 22.70 6.58 33.07
C SER A 800 22.06 6.89 31.71
N GLY A 801 21.31 5.95 31.12
CA GLY A 801 20.32 6.24 30.06
C GLY A 801 20.83 6.49 28.63
N ASP A 802 22.11 6.28 28.31
CA ASP A 802 22.66 6.43 26.95
C ASP A 802 22.64 5.08 26.20
N PRO A 803 21.76 4.87 25.20
CA PRO A 803 21.55 3.56 24.58
C PRO A 803 22.72 3.06 23.73
N THR A 804 23.49 3.97 23.11
CA THR A 804 24.45 3.62 22.04
C THR A 804 25.89 3.63 22.54
N ALA A 805 26.23 4.52 23.49
CA ALA A 805 27.58 4.54 24.07
C ALA A 805 27.86 3.35 25.03
N GLN A 806 26.82 2.61 25.43
CA GLN A 806 26.89 1.63 26.52
C GLN A 806 26.94 0.17 26.08
N ALA A 807 26.39 -0.18 24.91
CA ALA A 807 26.30 -1.58 24.47
C ALA A 807 27.68 -2.27 24.38
N PHE A 808 28.73 -1.53 23.99
CA PHE A 808 30.10 -2.05 23.91
C PHE A 808 30.70 -2.35 25.30
N GLN A 809 30.73 -1.35 26.18
CA GLN A 809 31.35 -1.47 27.51
C GLN A 809 30.57 -2.42 28.41
N VAL A 810 29.24 -2.38 28.35
CA VAL A 810 28.36 -3.32 29.05
C VAL A 810 28.61 -4.75 28.56
N GLY A 811 28.71 -4.95 27.24
CA GLY A 811 28.97 -6.26 26.67
C GLY A 811 30.29 -6.87 27.18
N GLU A 812 31.38 -6.09 27.18
CA GLU A 812 32.67 -6.55 27.73
C GLU A 812 32.58 -6.89 29.22
N LEU A 813 31.88 -6.06 30.00
CA LEU A 813 31.70 -6.28 31.43
C LEU A 813 30.79 -7.46 31.77
N MET A 814 29.92 -7.86 30.85
CA MET A 814 29.11 -9.07 30.94
C MET A 814 29.89 -10.32 30.50
N GLY A 815 31.16 -10.16 30.11
CA GLY A 815 32.06 -11.23 29.71
C GLY A 815 31.99 -11.58 28.23
N TYR A 816 31.40 -10.72 27.39
CA TYR A 816 31.38 -10.92 25.95
C TYR A 816 32.73 -10.51 25.33
N PRO A 817 33.22 -11.20 24.29
CA PRO A 817 34.40 -10.77 23.57
C PRO A 817 34.25 -9.34 23.04
N SER A 818 35.31 -8.53 23.15
CA SER A 818 35.32 -7.13 22.70
C SER A 818 34.81 -6.98 21.27
N CYS A 819 35.28 -7.84 20.37
CA CYS A 819 34.87 -7.81 18.97
C CYS A 819 33.35 -8.05 18.79
N CYS A 820 32.74 -8.88 19.63
CA CYS A 820 31.30 -9.19 19.59
C CYS A 820 30.49 -8.03 20.17
N ALA A 821 30.93 -7.48 21.31
CA ALA A 821 30.30 -6.30 21.89
C ALA A 821 30.34 -5.10 20.94
N ALA A 822 31.44 -4.90 20.18
CA ALA A 822 31.58 -3.80 19.21
C ALA A 822 30.68 -4.01 18.00
N THR A 823 30.60 -5.25 17.54
CA THR A 823 29.74 -5.60 16.41
C THR A 823 28.27 -5.44 16.79
N PHE A 824 27.86 -5.85 17.99
CA PHE A 824 26.49 -5.69 18.50
C PHE A 824 26.11 -4.23 18.73
N ALA A 825 27.05 -3.43 19.26
CA ALA A 825 26.85 -2.00 19.46
C ALA A 825 26.77 -1.19 18.15
N SER A 826 27.26 -1.74 17.03
CA SER A 826 27.22 -1.09 15.72
C SER A 826 26.06 -1.55 14.83
N MET A 827 25.19 -2.45 15.31
CA MET A 827 23.98 -2.86 14.60
C MET A 827 22.90 -1.78 14.72
N ALA A 828 22.25 -1.45 13.60
CA ALA A 828 21.21 -0.42 13.52
C ALA A 828 19.92 -0.80 14.28
N ASP A 829 19.65 -2.10 14.41
CA ASP A 829 18.67 -2.70 15.31
C ASP A 829 19.29 -3.97 15.90
N ASN A 830 19.38 -4.04 17.22
CA ASN A 830 19.93 -5.18 17.96
C ASN A 830 18.90 -5.83 18.89
N SER A 831 17.61 -5.51 18.70
CA SER A 831 16.47 -5.97 19.51
C SER A 831 15.89 -7.32 19.08
N SER A 832 16.28 -7.82 17.90
CA SER A 832 15.73 -9.04 17.30
C SER A 832 16.82 -10.09 17.07
N ASP A 833 16.77 -11.15 17.88
CA ASP A 833 17.72 -12.26 17.88
C ASP A 833 17.83 -12.95 16.51
N SER A 834 16.69 -13.16 15.84
CA SER A 834 16.64 -13.79 14.51
C SER A 834 17.25 -12.90 13.42
N GLU A 835 17.16 -11.57 13.57
CA GLU A 835 17.80 -10.60 12.68
C GLU A 835 19.30 -10.56 12.86
N ASN A 836 19.76 -10.61 14.11
CA ASN A 836 21.17 -10.65 14.45
C ASN A 836 21.82 -11.94 13.90
N VAL A 837 21.15 -13.10 13.99
CA VAL A 837 21.63 -14.38 13.43
C VAL A 837 21.77 -14.32 11.92
N TYR A 838 20.73 -13.83 11.25
CA TYR A 838 20.73 -13.70 9.80
C TYR A 838 21.81 -12.72 9.34
N ALA A 839 21.94 -11.56 9.99
CA ALA A 839 22.95 -10.54 9.68
C ALA A 839 24.40 -11.06 9.83
N VAL A 840 24.68 -11.97 10.77
CA VAL A 840 26.00 -12.62 10.89
C VAL A 840 26.24 -13.57 9.73
N SER A 841 25.21 -14.26 9.23
CA SER A 841 25.32 -15.17 8.09
C SER A 841 25.56 -14.43 6.77
N GLU A 842 25.02 -13.22 6.65
CA GLU A 842 25.22 -12.36 5.48
C GLU A 842 26.66 -11.83 5.36
N ARG A 843 27.41 -11.78 6.46
CA ARG A 843 28.70 -11.07 6.54
C ARG A 843 29.93 -11.92 6.20
N GLU A 844 29.83 -13.24 6.04
CA GLU A 844 31.01 -14.12 5.94
C GLU A 844 30.99 -15.27 4.91
N CYS A 845 32.20 -15.76 4.60
CA CYS A 845 32.51 -16.86 3.69
C CYS A 845 33.57 -17.80 4.29
N SER A 846 33.21 -18.63 5.27
CA SER A 846 34.08 -19.67 5.86
C SER A 846 33.28 -20.86 6.38
N GLU A 847 33.95 -21.99 6.69
CA GLU A 847 33.28 -23.17 7.24
C GLU A 847 32.72 -22.85 8.65
N PRO A 848 31.41 -23.02 8.90
CA PRO A 848 30.79 -22.67 10.17
C PRO A 848 31.30 -23.59 11.30
N ASN A 849 31.53 -23.01 12.48
CA ASN A 849 31.78 -23.78 13.69
C ASN A 849 30.49 -24.53 14.08
N PRO A 850 30.53 -25.85 14.32
CA PRO A 850 29.37 -26.66 14.70
C PRO A 850 28.53 -26.06 15.83
N LEU A 851 29.16 -25.43 16.81
CA LEU A 851 28.50 -24.89 17.99
C LEU A 851 27.89 -23.50 17.79
N LEU A 852 28.28 -22.82 16.71
CA LEU A 852 27.85 -21.46 16.42
C LEU A 852 26.77 -21.38 15.35
N ASN A 853 26.30 -22.51 14.82
CA ASN A 853 25.27 -22.58 13.79
C ASN A 853 23.88 -22.14 14.32
N LEU A 854 22.78 -22.86 14.05
CA LEU A 854 21.40 -22.50 14.46
C LEU A 854 21.20 -22.16 15.94
N GLY A 855 22.12 -22.57 16.81
CA GLY A 855 22.06 -22.42 18.25
C GLY A 855 22.42 -21.05 18.82
N MET A 856 22.66 -20.03 17.98
CA MET A 856 23.02 -18.68 18.45
C MET A 856 22.04 -18.08 19.47
N ALA A 857 20.79 -18.55 19.55
CA ALA A 857 19.80 -18.04 20.49
C ALA A 857 19.82 -18.66 21.91
N HIS A 858 20.56 -19.75 22.18
CA HIS A 858 20.37 -20.50 23.45
C HIS A 858 21.62 -20.93 24.22
N ILE A 859 22.82 -20.97 23.62
CA ILE A 859 24.04 -21.49 24.29
C ILE A 859 25.11 -20.42 24.51
N VAL A 860 25.28 -19.53 23.53
CA VAL A 860 26.19 -18.38 23.62
C VAL A 860 25.34 -17.14 23.88
N PRO A 861 25.57 -16.41 24.99
CA PRO A 861 24.73 -15.28 25.39
C PRO A 861 25.02 -13.99 24.59
N PHE A 862 25.71 -14.09 23.45
CA PHE A 862 26.08 -12.96 22.59
C PHE A 862 26.14 -13.39 21.13
N TYR A 863 25.97 -12.44 20.22
CA TYR A 863 26.06 -12.66 18.78
C TYR A 863 27.50 -12.58 18.29
N PRO A 864 28.17 -13.70 17.95
CA PRO A 864 29.47 -13.67 17.32
C PRO A 864 29.38 -12.91 15.99
N CYS A 865 30.43 -12.17 15.65
CA CYS A 865 30.49 -11.46 14.38
C CYS A 865 30.68 -12.39 13.16
N ARG A 866 30.96 -13.68 13.41
CA ARG A 866 31.47 -14.69 12.47
C ARG A 866 31.07 -16.10 12.89
N PHE A 867 30.68 -16.96 11.95
CA PHE A 867 30.30 -18.35 12.27
C PHE A 867 31.51 -19.27 12.52
N ASP A 868 32.70 -18.92 12.03
CA ASP A 868 33.95 -19.65 12.29
C ASP A 868 34.71 -19.15 13.54
N CYS A 869 34.08 -18.27 14.33
CA CYS A 869 34.70 -17.60 15.46
C CYS A 869 35.22 -18.61 16.50
N LYS A 870 36.54 -18.71 16.64
CA LYS A 870 37.19 -19.60 17.61
C LYS A 870 36.84 -19.25 19.06
N GLU A 871 36.76 -17.96 19.37
CA GLU A 871 36.42 -17.49 20.72
C GLU A 871 34.96 -17.80 21.06
N GLY A 872 34.03 -17.57 20.13
CA GLY A 872 32.63 -17.93 20.29
C GLY A 872 32.44 -19.44 20.45
N GLY A 873 33.12 -20.25 19.63
CA GLY A 873 33.05 -21.70 19.70
C GLY A 873 33.59 -22.25 21.03
N ALA A 874 34.73 -21.74 21.49
CA ALA A 874 35.29 -22.10 22.79
C ALA A 874 34.37 -21.71 23.97
N TYR A 875 33.68 -20.57 23.86
CA TYR A 875 32.68 -20.17 24.84
C TYR A 875 31.49 -21.13 24.86
N ALA A 876 30.97 -21.48 23.68
CA ALA A 876 29.87 -22.43 23.53
C ALA A 876 30.19 -23.80 24.13
N ASP A 877 31.40 -24.32 23.85
CA ASP A 877 31.91 -25.58 24.41
C ASP A 877 31.92 -25.56 25.94
N GLN A 878 32.45 -24.49 26.54
CA GLN A 878 32.52 -24.35 27.98
C GLN A 878 31.13 -24.24 28.61
N SER A 879 30.22 -23.50 27.97
CA SER A 879 28.82 -23.38 28.39
C SER A 879 28.09 -24.73 28.34
N LEU A 880 28.29 -25.52 27.29
CA LEU A 880 27.72 -26.87 27.18
C LEU A 880 28.30 -27.86 28.19
N ALA A 881 29.61 -27.78 28.44
CA ALA A 881 30.25 -28.59 29.48
C ALA A 881 29.73 -28.26 30.88
N ALA A 882 29.37 -27.00 31.13
CA ALA A 882 28.74 -26.59 32.39
C ALA A 882 27.27 -27.02 32.50
N LEU A 883 26.55 -27.06 31.38
CA LEU A 883 25.16 -27.50 31.32
C LEU A 883 25.02 -29.02 31.55
N PHE A 884 25.94 -29.80 30.97
CA PHE A 884 25.99 -31.26 31.06
C PHE A 884 27.33 -31.73 31.67
N PRO A 885 27.57 -31.47 32.98
CA PRO A 885 28.87 -31.71 33.61
C PRO A 885 29.24 -33.19 33.70
N GLU A 886 28.25 -34.08 33.82
CA GLU A 886 28.44 -35.53 33.95
C GLU A 886 27.66 -36.36 32.90
N ASP A 887 26.95 -35.69 31.99
CA ASP A 887 26.17 -36.33 30.94
C ASP A 887 26.83 -36.10 29.57
N GLU A 888 27.93 -36.83 29.35
CA GLU A 888 28.71 -36.70 28.11
C GLU A 888 27.90 -37.11 26.88
N GLU A 889 26.91 -38.01 27.03
CA GLU A 889 26.04 -38.45 25.96
C GLU A 889 25.05 -37.34 25.55
N ALA A 890 24.40 -36.69 26.53
CA ALA A 890 23.57 -35.53 26.25
C ALA A 890 24.37 -34.38 25.65
N ARG A 891 25.58 -34.11 26.18
CA ARG A 891 26.49 -33.09 25.63
C ARG A 891 26.86 -33.38 24.19
N ALA A 892 27.32 -34.60 23.89
CA ALA A 892 27.69 -35.00 22.54
C ALA A 892 26.49 -34.94 21.58
N GLY A 893 25.30 -35.35 22.03
CA GLY A 893 24.07 -35.25 21.25
C GLY A 893 23.69 -33.81 20.89
N VAL A 894 23.85 -32.85 21.82
CA VAL A 894 23.60 -31.43 21.54
C VAL A 894 24.63 -30.87 20.55
N ILE A 895 25.92 -31.18 20.72
CA ILE A 895 26.98 -30.75 19.80
C ILE A 895 26.77 -31.31 18.39
N GLU A 896 26.42 -32.59 18.27
CA GLU A 896 26.14 -33.25 17.00
C GLU A 896 24.95 -32.58 16.28
N LYS A 897 23.85 -32.33 17.00
CA LYS A 897 22.66 -31.68 16.44
C LYS A 897 22.90 -30.24 16.01
N MET A 898 23.70 -29.47 16.76
CA MET A 898 24.08 -28.10 16.37
C MET A 898 25.06 -28.08 15.19
N GLY A 899 25.92 -29.10 15.11
CA GLY A 899 26.90 -29.27 14.04
C GLY A 899 26.32 -29.63 12.67
N ARG A 900 25.01 -29.86 12.59
CA ARG A 900 24.29 -30.11 11.34
C ARG A 900 24.43 -28.91 10.40
N PRO A 901 24.86 -29.06 9.15
CA PRO A 901 24.95 -27.95 8.21
C PRO A 901 23.58 -27.27 8.05
N THR A 902 23.53 -25.93 8.00
CA THR A 902 22.28 -25.17 7.84
C THR A 902 22.38 -24.20 6.68
N LEU A 903 21.30 -24.00 5.94
CA LEU A 903 21.15 -23.00 4.90
C LEU A 903 20.06 -21.99 5.28
N TYR A 904 20.40 -20.71 5.36
CA TYR A 904 19.45 -19.62 5.69
C TYR A 904 18.91 -18.93 4.43
N PHE A 905 17.60 -18.69 4.42
CA PHE A 905 16.93 -17.99 3.33
C PHE A 905 16.62 -16.54 3.68
N ASP A 906 16.13 -16.32 4.90
CA ASP A 906 15.97 -15.01 5.51
C ASP A 906 16.07 -15.13 7.05
N LYS A 907 15.71 -14.05 7.76
CA LYS A 907 15.68 -14.02 9.22
C LYS A 907 14.68 -14.99 9.88
N TYR A 908 13.67 -15.46 9.17
CA TYR A 908 12.61 -16.31 9.73
C TYR A 908 12.67 -17.78 9.24
N ARG A 909 13.40 -18.08 8.16
CA ARG A 909 13.31 -19.36 7.42
C ARG A 909 14.70 -19.97 7.10
N SER A 910 14.87 -21.27 7.35
CA SER A 910 16.13 -22.01 7.12
C SER A 910 15.93 -23.51 6.83
N ILE A 911 16.97 -24.22 6.36
CA ILE A 911 17.02 -25.69 6.18
C ILE A 911 18.20 -26.26 6.96
N VAL A 912 17.96 -27.34 7.71
CA VAL A 912 18.96 -28.09 8.49
C VAL A 912 19.23 -29.45 7.86
N PHE A 913 20.49 -29.78 7.63
CA PHE A 913 20.90 -31.04 7.01
C PHE A 913 21.38 -32.06 8.03
N GLU A 914 20.79 -33.27 8.01
CA GLU A 914 21.33 -34.44 8.72
C GLU A 914 22.52 -34.99 7.93
N GLY A 915 23.72 -34.49 8.22
CA GLY A 915 24.90 -34.86 7.46
C GLY A 915 26.15 -34.08 7.81
N SER A 916 27.13 -34.12 6.90
CA SER A 916 28.45 -33.52 7.07
C SER A 916 28.72 -32.48 6.00
N LEU A 917 29.36 -31.37 6.37
CA LEU A 917 29.93 -30.39 5.44
C LEU A 917 31.43 -30.67 5.25
N GLN A 918 31.89 -30.75 4.00
CA GLN A 918 33.31 -30.82 3.66
C GLN A 918 33.56 -30.12 2.31
N ASP A 919 34.55 -29.23 2.24
CA ASP A 919 34.93 -28.52 1.00
C ASP A 919 33.72 -27.85 0.31
N TRP A 920 32.90 -27.14 1.08
CA TRP A 920 31.65 -26.51 0.62
C TRP A 920 30.64 -27.46 -0.02
N THR A 921 30.77 -28.75 0.28
CA THR A 921 29.84 -29.79 -0.15
C THR A 921 29.17 -30.40 1.07
N VAL A 922 27.88 -30.12 1.23
CA VAL A 922 27.05 -30.76 2.24
C VAL A 922 26.66 -32.14 1.72
N ARG A 923 27.10 -33.21 2.41
CA ARG A 923 26.58 -34.57 2.21
C ARG A 923 25.55 -34.83 3.29
N TYR A 924 24.36 -35.22 2.91
CA TYR A 924 23.27 -35.33 3.88
C TYR A 924 22.31 -36.45 3.50
N ASP A 925 21.71 -37.02 4.52
CA ASP A 925 20.70 -38.06 4.38
C ASP A 925 19.28 -37.52 4.45
N ARG A 926 19.10 -36.40 5.16
CA ARG A 926 17.83 -35.68 5.28
C ARG A 926 18.08 -34.17 5.32
N ALA A 927 17.10 -33.41 4.84
CA ALA A 927 17.06 -31.96 4.89
C ALA A 927 15.73 -31.55 5.51
N ASN A 928 15.77 -30.72 6.55
CA ASN A 928 14.62 -30.38 7.36
C ASN A 928 14.39 -28.87 7.33
N PHE A 929 13.18 -28.45 6.99
CA PHE A 929 12.81 -27.04 6.89
C PHE A 929 12.37 -26.49 8.24
N VAL A 930 12.78 -25.26 8.54
CA VAL A 930 12.50 -24.57 9.81
C VAL A 930 11.96 -23.16 9.51
N SER A 931 10.78 -22.84 10.07
CA SER A 931 10.19 -21.50 10.05
C SER A 931 9.92 -21.00 11.47
N ARG A 932 10.04 -19.69 11.69
CA ARG A 932 9.82 -18.99 12.97
C ARG A 932 8.70 -17.94 12.90
N THR A 933 7.82 -18.02 11.91
CA THR A 933 6.69 -17.08 11.77
C THR A 933 5.47 -17.54 12.57
N ALA A 934 4.35 -16.80 12.48
CA ALA A 934 3.13 -17.10 13.21
C ALA A 934 2.43 -18.40 12.76
N GLU A 935 2.70 -18.90 11.55
CA GLU A 935 2.09 -20.11 10.97
C GLU A 935 3.16 -21.10 10.43
N PRO A 936 4.01 -21.67 11.30
CA PRO A 936 5.21 -22.40 10.89
C PRO A 936 4.91 -23.70 10.12
N GLU A 937 3.81 -24.40 10.41
CA GLU A 937 3.48 -25.67 9.72
C GLU A 937 3.18 -25.47 8.23
N LEU A 938 2.52 -24.36 7.87
CA LEU A 938 2.13 -24.06 6.48
C LEU A 938 3.30 -23.58 5.65
N GLU A 939 4.20 -22.80 6.25
CA GLU A 939 5.45 -22.41 5.61
C GLU A 939 6.37 -23.60 5.35
N ILE A 940 6.50 -24.50 6.33
CA ILE A 940 7.27 -25.73 6.19
C ILE A 940 6.67 -26.61 5.08
N GLN A 941 5.34 -26.69 4.98
CA GLN A 941 4.67 -27.36 3.87
C GLN A 941 4.99 -26.70 2.52
N LEU A 942 4.99 -25.36 2.45
CA LEU A 942 5.29 -24.59 1.24
C LEU A 942 6.73 -24.82 0.77
N MET A 943 7.68 -24.78 1.70
CA MET A 943 9.09 -25.03 1.40
C MET A 943 9.33 -26.48 0.96
N ASN A 944 8.66 -27.46 1.58
CA ASN A 944 8.72 -28.85 1.13
C ASN A 944 8.15 -29.01 -0.29
N LEU A 945 7.16 -28.21 -0.66
CA LEU A 945 6.52 -28.23 -1.97
C LEU A 945 7.37 -27.64 -3.09
N VAL A 946 8.09 -26.56 -2.77
CA VAL A 946 8.97 -25.85 -3.69
C VAL A 946 10.31 -26.57 -3.81
N LEU A 947 10.92 -26.95 -2.68
CA LEU A 947 12.30 -27.39 -2.63
C LEU A 947 12.47 -28.83 -2.13
N GLY A 948 11.48 -29.38 -1.43
CA GLY A 948 11.61 -30.65 -0.71
C GLY A 948 12.05 -31.80 -1.61
N SER A 949 11.57 -31.86 -2.85
CA SER A 949 11.98 -32.90 -3.80
C SER A 949 13.45 -32.79 -4.25
N LEU A 950 13.98 -31.58 -4.45
CA LEU A 950 15.39 -31.34 -4.78
C LEU A 950 16.30 -31.84 -3.65
N PHE A 951 15.93 -31.52 -2.41
CA PHE A 951 16.69 -31.91 -1.24
C PHE A 951 16.51 -33.40 -0.88
N GLN A 952 15.35 -34.00 -1.15
CA GLN A 952 15.11 -35.43 -0.85
C GLN A 952 15.72 -36.38 -1.89
N THR A 953 15.86 -35.94 -3.15
CA THR A 953 16.40 -36.77 -4.25
C THR A 953 17.91 -36.63 -4.46
N SER A 954 18.52 -35.56 -3.94
CA SER A 954 19.98 -35.39 -3.90
C SER A 954 20.54 -35.81 -2.54
N ARG A 955 21.76 -36.36 -2.53
CA ARG A 955 22.48 -36.73 -1.29
C ARG A 955 23.69 -35.83 -1.03
N LYS A 956 23.93 -34.88 -1.95
CA LYS A 956 25.04 -33.94 -1.92
C LYS A 956 24.60 -32.59 -2.50
N LEU A 957 24.86 -31.52 -1.77
CA LEU A 957 24.71 -30.14 -2.22
C LEU A 957 26.10 -29.50 -2.23
N LYS A 958 26.58 -29.12 -3.42
CA LYS A 958 27.80 -28.34 -3.59
C LYS A 958 27.45 -26.87 -3.70
N ILE A 959 28.03 -26.07 -2.83
CA ILE A 959 27.82 -24.62 -2.79
C ILE A 959 28.93 -23.98 -3.61
N ALA A 960 28.56 -23.28 -4.67
CA ALA A 960 29.45 -22.47 -5.48
C ALA A 960 29.10 -21.00 -5.35
N THR A 961 29.99 -20.18 -5.87
CA THR A 961 29.96 -18.74 -5.79
C THR A 961 28.61 -18.21 -6.30
N ASP A 962 28.18 -18.56 -7.52
CA ASP A 962 26.93 -18.12 -8.17
C ASP A 962 25.86 -19.20 -8.28
N THR A 963 26.12 -20.40 -7.77
CA THR A 963 25.27 -21.56 -8.06
C THR A 963 25.21 -22.52 -6.89
N TRP A 964 24.05 -23.14 -6.69
CA TRP A 964 23.86 -24.30 -5.83
C TRP A 964 23.71 -25.54 -6.70
N GLU A 965 24.64 -26.49 -6.58
CA GLU A 965 24.67 -27.71 -7.38
C GLU A 965 24.24 -28.91 -6.55
N PHE A 966 23.04 -29.42 -6.82
CA PHE A 966 22.45 -30.60 -6.20
C PHE A 966 22.87 -31.83 -7.01
N ILE A 967 23.65 -32.71 -6.39
CA ILE A 967 24.24 -33.88 -7.03
C ILE A 967 23.46 -35.13 -6.57
N GLY A 968 22.61 -35.65 -7.47
CA GLY A 968 21.71 -36.78 -7.23
C GLY A 968 21.81 -37.88 -8.28
N VAL A 969 21.06 -38.97 -8.08
CA VAL A 969 21.14 -40.22 -8.90
C VAL A 969 20.56 -40.04 -10.32
N GLY A 970 19.72 -39.02 -10.53
CA GLY A 970 19.08 -38.70 -11.82
C GLY A 970 19.73 -37.59 -12.65
N GLY A 971 20.90 -37.09 -12.22
CA GLY A 971 21.58 -35.93 -12.83
C GLY A 971 21.88 -34.82 -11.81
N ASN A 972 22.73 -33.87 -12.19
CA ASN A 972 23.02 -32.70 -11.36
C ASN A 972 22.05 -31.56 -11.70
N THR A 973 21.34 -31.03 -10.70
CA THR A 973 20.50 -29.82 -10.85
C THR A 973 21.28 -28.63 -10.32
N LYS A 974 21.42 -27.58 -11.13
CA LYS A 974 22.06 -26.33 -10.72
C LYS A 974 21.01 -25.24 -10.59
N LEU A 975 20.93 -24.62 -9.42
CA LEU A 975 20.14 -23.41 -9.19
C LEU A 975 21.08 -22.20 -9.23
N GLN A 976 20.75 -21.19 -10.04
CA GLN A 976 21.50 -19.94 -10.07
C GLN A 976 21.16 -19.06 -8.87
N ARG A 977 22.20 -18.46 -8.29
CA ARG A 977 22.09 -17.44 -7.26
C ARG A 977 21.96 -16.09 -7.94
N ARG A 978 20.78 -15.47 -7.85
CA ARG A 978 20.62 -14.07 -8.26
C ARG A 978 21.21 -13.16 -7.18
N LYS A 979 21.80 -12.02 -7.59
CA LYS A 979 22.36 -10.98 -6.70
C LYS A 979 21.38 -10.45 -5.62
N ARG A 980 20.07 -10.72 -5.76
CA ARG A 980 18.97 -10.09 -5.01
C ARG A 980 17.82 -11.06 -4.68
N GLY A 981 18.12 -12.31 -4.29
CA GLY A 981 17.13 -13.29 -3.83
C GLY A 981 17.58 -14.01 -2.56
N PRO A 982 16.67 -14.66 -1.81
CA PRO A 982 16.99 -15.32 -0.55
C PRO A 982 17.91 -16.53 -0.79
N GLY A 983 19.03 -16.58 -0.07
CA GLY A 983 20.00 -17.68 -0.16
C GLY A 983 21.43 -17.26 0.13
N ILE A 984 21.75 -17.08 1.41
CA ILE A 984 23.13 -16.88 1.85
C ILE A 984 23.62 -18.13 2.59
N LEU A 985 24.39 -18.95 1.87
CA LEU A 985 25.78 -19.19 2.25
C LEU A 985 26.63 -18.71 1.08
N LEU A 986 27.36 -17.62 1.26
CA LEU A 986 28.20 -17.07 0.19
C LEU A 986 29.49 -17.90 0.05
N PRO A 987 29.97 -17.99 -1.19
CA PRO A 987 31.06 -17.08 -1.47
C PRO A 987 30.66 -16.08 -2.54
N PHE A 988 31.06 -14.82 -2.38
CA PHE A 988 31.55 -14.01 -3.49
C PHE A 988 32.41 -12.88 -2.97
N ALA A 989 33.68 -12.96 -3.38
CA ALA A 989 34.62 -11.87 -3.35
C ALA A 989 34.24 -10.78 -4.36
N ARG A 990 34.64 -9.55 -4.02
CA ARG A 990 34.67 -8.34 -4.85
C ARG A 990 35.37 -8.57 -6.18
N ASP A 991 34.76 -8.07 -7.25
CA ASP A 991 35.36 -7.07 -8.15
C ASP A 991 34.23 -6.24 -8.79
#